data_AF-A0A7K3XIB8-F1
#
_entry.id   AF-A0A7K3XIB8-F1
#
_cell.length_a   1.000
_cell.length_b   1.000
_cell.length_c   1.000
_cell.angle_alpha   90.00
_cell.angle_beta   90.00
_cell.angle_gamma   90.00
#
_symmetry.space_group_name_H-M   'P 1'
#
loop_
_entity.id
_entity.type
_entity.pdbx_description
1 polymer ?
#
loop_
_entity_poly.entity_id
_entity_poly.type
_entity_poly.pdbx_seq_one_letter_code
_entity_poly.pdbx_strand_id
1 'polypeptide(L)'
;MRFILLLSLLILGQTIHAQESRTGIWSRFEKEIVRETTFLNPFTETDLKVEFTRPDKSILSINGYFDHPGVWKFRIMPNMIGKWKYSAWFSDGSGKKVDGSFRCIASDIPGLITADETNPVWFGFKGGKHQLIRSFHAGDRFFADNWPDSERKQFLDWLVENEYNTLSVASHLLNRNAENRGKGWNTPDLWNSEKQQPNPAEYAKMEKILDELAARKIIVFPFAGFFGQKSNCPLDSTNQALYIKYTIARLGSYWNTMYSVAGPEPLYRNVKQFTKEQVDKLGEMIAGQNSQRHLLTVHNEKDQNPFVNSSWASYQCLQGPTTISTDTLYHGLMARRNLHQPVLAQEVLWYGNIYQQTYNDEQLRKNAFTIMMAGAALNFADNAGTSSTGFTGTLNISERHQDKHEIIKKVWDFFESIPYYELSPALKDTNNGYYLDRKGEPYLVYLPSGGNVSVYRNNVSYLGEWIKGSDTNIRISIGITNGKNLQAPSNEDWLLLLKRVNEKNAVNFNNPLFIGMGSYPDITADKNGILHITYVRDTSLMYRNYNPDTNTLGNEVFTSLTCLKDSFLGPNRSKPVIKVDSKGFIHVFVGQQYGYFDNNSWVKIDPNATRDTDMDIDQDGTVYIVKRGGSNGGSIGVNVRKPDGSKFQPTETDPDKGTTEGKNWLRKNGNHPYGNIRIDTKNTIHIVYRQALPEFVSYRQSTDGGKTWKGTGVFGGEQWQGETSDIGVTASGKVYVVSQIGEIYYLDKTTFKFSKLGKAITSENRELPTISTGNDNLMCVSSFGGKYSIYFGGKFTSEQKFPSYLNKPLGFLKTAITSNQIWGVSEEGEHIDIEIMKGSSSIFLKKLM
;
A
#
# COMPACT_ATOMS: atom_id res chain seq x y z
N MET A 1 -73.91 -13.89 -45.20
CA MET A 1 -73.11 -12.81 -44.60
C MET A 1 -71.90 -13.42 -43.90
N ARG A 2 -70.70 -13.22 -44.45
CA ARG A 2 -69.42 -13.62 -43.84
C ARG A 2 -68.92 -12.43 -43.01
N PHE A 3 -68.64 -12.64 -41.73
CA PHE A 3 -67.84 -11.71 -40.93
C PHE A 3 -66.44 -12.29 -40.76
N ILE A 4 -65.46 -11.62 -41.35
CA ILE A 4 -64.02 -11.88 -41.18
C ILE A 4 -63.56 -11.01 -40.01
N LEU A 5 -63.08 -11.63 -38.94
CA LEU A 5 -62.37 -10.95 -37.85
C LEU A 5 -60.87 -10.90 -38.24
N LEU A 6 -60.35 -9.70 -38.52
CA LEU A 6 -58.91 -9.45 -38.64
C LEU A 6 -58.31 -9.38 -37.22
N LEU A 7 -57.38 -10.30 -36.93
CA LEU A 7 -56.49 -10.21 -35.76
C LEU A 7 -55.18 -9.54 -36.19
N SER A 8 -54.93 -8.31 -35.73
CA SER A 8 -53.66 -7.60 -35.90
C SER A 8 -52.67 -8.05 -34.83
N LEU A 9 -51.64 -8.81 -35.24
CA LEU A 9 -50.47 -9.12 -34.40
C LEU A 9 -49.57 -7.89 -34.31
N LEU A 10 -49.50 -7.24 -33.15
CA LEU A 10 -48.43 -6.29 -32.81
C LEU A 10 -47.19 -7.09 -32.39
N ILE A 11 -46.14 -7.07 -33.22
CA ILE A 11 -44.81 -7.53 -32.85
C ILE A 11 -44.12 -6.39 -32.08
N LEU A 12 -44.11 -6.48 -30.75
CA LEU A 12 -43.25 -5.67 -29.89
C LEU A 12 -41.81 -6.16 -30.06
N GLY A 13 -41.03 -5.45 -30.87
CA GLY A 13 -39.59 -5.64 -30.96
C GLY A 13 -38.93 -5.24 -29.64
N GLN A 14 -38.58 -6.22 -28.81
CA GLN A 14 -37.63 -6.00 -27.72
C GLN A 14 -36.25 -5.79 -28.36
N THR A 15 -35.75 -4.56 -28.33
CA THR A 15 -34.33 -4.29 -28.54
C THR A 15 -33.55 -4.93 -27.40
N ILE A 16 -32.93 -6.08 -27.65
CA ILE A 16 -31.89 -6.63 -26.80
C ILE A 16 -30.73 -5.62 -26.84
N HIS A 17 -30.61 -4.77 -25.82
CA HIS A 17 -29.37 -4.03 -25.60
C HIS A 17 -28.30 -5.05 -25.23
N ALA A 18 -27.50 -5.46 -26.22
CA ALA A 18 -26.30 -6.24 -25.97
C ALA A 18 -25.43 -5.49 -24.96
N GLN A 19 -25.21 -6.08 -23.79
CA GLN A 19 -24.40 -5.50 -22.74
C GLN A 19 -22.98 -5.27 -23.28
N GLU A 20 -22.48 -4.03 -23.20
CA GLU A 20 -21.13 -3.69 -23.66
C GLU A 20 -20.10 -4.57 -22.93
N SER A 21 -19.28 -5.31 -23.68
CA SER A 21 -18.22 -6.16 -23.11
C SER A 21 -17.28 -5.34 -22.23
N ARG A 22 -16.93 -5.84 -21.05
CA ARG A 22 -16.04 -5.17 -20.09
C ARG A 22 -14.83 -6.05 -19.75
N THR A 23 -13.67 -5.42 -19.59
CA THR A 23 -12.42 -6.05 -19.16
C THR A 23 -11.69 -5.09 -18.21
N GLY A 24 -11.03 -5.60 -17.18
CA GLY A 24 -10.20 -4.79 -16.30
C GLY A 24 -8.92 -4.30 -16.99
N ILE A 25 -8.40 -3.14 -16.59
CA ILE A 25 -7.07 -2.68 -16.99
C ILE A 25 -6.05 -3.75 -16.57
N TRP A 26 -5.10 -4.05 -17.46
CA TRP A 26 -4.14 -5.15 -17.35
C TRP A 26 -4.73 -6.57 -17.30
N SER A 27 -6.05 -6.75 -17.40
CA SER A 27 -6.67 -8.07 -17.54
C SER A 27 -6.69 -8.52 -19.01
N ARG A 28 -7.01 -9.79 -19.28
CA ARG A 28 -7.15 -10.29 -20.65
C ARG A 28 -8.51 -9.90 -21.24
N PHE A 29 -8.52 -9.21 -22.37
CA PHE A 29 -9.65 -9.21 -23.31
C PHE A 29 -9.36 -10.24 -24.41
N GLU A 30 -10.32 -11.12 -24.68
CA GLU A 30 -10.21 -12.17 -25.68
C GLU A 30 -11.44 -12.18 -26.57
N LYS A 31 -11.24 -12.42 -27.87
CA LYS A 31 -12.33 -12.63 -28.81
C LYS A 31 -12.03 -13.82 -29.71
N GLU A 32 -13.05 -14.64 -29.87
CA GLU A 32 -13.09 -15.75 -30.81
C GLU A 32 -13.67 -15.31 -32.16
N ILE A 33 -13.08 -15.80 -33.23
CA ILE A 33 -13.55 -15.69 -34.61
C ILE A 33 -13.69 -17.10 -35.17
N VAL A 34 -14.94 -17.50 -35.41
CA VAL A 34 -15.27 -18.76 -36.04
C VAL A 34 -15.05 -18.63 -37.55
N ARG A 35 -14.34 -19.60 -38.12
CA ARG A 35 -14.06 -19.69 -39.55
C ARG A 35 -13.98 -21.14 -39.98
N GLU A 36 -14.96 -21.57 -40.77
CA GLU A 36 -15.10 -22.95 -41.24
C GLU A 36 -14.12 -23.33 -42.39
N THR A 37 -13.36 -22.36 -42.92
CA THR A 37 -12.33 -22.64 -43.94
C THR A 37 -11.28 -23.59 -43.38
N THR A 38 -11.06 -24.70 -44.09
CA THR A 38 -9.99 -25.66 -43.76
C THR A 38 -8.70 -25.23 -44.44
N PHE A 39 -7.61 -25.20 -43.67
CA PHE A 39 -6.25 -24.94 -44.15
C PHE A 39 -5.42 -26.22 -44.06
N LEU A 40 -4.46 -26.38 -44.96
CA LEU A 40 -3.47 -27.47 -44.88
C LEU A 40 -2.49 -27.22 -43.72
N ASN A 41 -2.03 -25.98 -43.58
CA ASN A 41 -1.25 -25.46 -42.46
C ASN A 41 -1.76 -24.06 -42.05
N PRO A 42 -2.63 -23.96 -41.03
CA PRO A 42 -3.19 -22.69 -40.59
C PRO A 42 -2.15 -21.74 -39.96
N PHE A 43 -0.94 -22.19 -39.66
CA PHE A 43 0.09 -21.36 -39.03
C PHE A 43 0.91 -20.54 -40.03
N THR A 44 0.90 -20.95 -41.31
CA THR A 44 1.72 -20.34 -42.37
C THR A 44 0.90 -19.78 -43.53
N GLU A 45 -0.31 -20.29 -43.78
CA GLU A 45 -1.12 -19.88 -44.94
C GLU A 45 -1.79 -18.51 -44.75
N THR A 46 -2.12 -18.11 -43.52
CA THR A 46 -2.75 -16.81 -43.24
C THR A 46 -2.44 -16.34 -41.82
N ASP A 47 -2.51 -15.02 -41.61
CA ASP A 47 -2.43 -14.38 -40.32
C ASP A 47 -3.75 -13.70 -39.97
N LEU A 48 -4.23 -13.90 -38.75
CA LEU A 48 -5.25 -13.03 -38.16
C LEU A 48 -4.57 -11.73 -37.68
N LYS A 49 -4.83 -10.61 -38.32
CA LYS A 49 -4.34 -9.27 -37.93
C LYS A 49 -5.41 -8.53 -37.16
N VAL A 50 -5.02 -7.80 -36.12
CA VAL A 50 -5.94 -7.01 -35.30
C VAL A 50 -5.35 -5.65 -34.99
N GLU A 51 -6.14 -4.60 -35.22
CA GLU A 51 -5.84 -3.24 -34.80
C GLU A 51 -6.81 -2.80 -33.71
N PHE A 52 -6.27 -2.23 -32.65
CA PHE A 52 -7.02 -1.60 -31.57
C PHE A 52 -6.88 -0.10 -31.61
N THR A 53 -8.00 0.62 -31.63
CA THR A 53 -8.03 2.04 -31.29
C THR A 53 -8.22 2.18 -29.78
N ARG A 54 -7.19 2.73 -29.14
CA ARG A 54 -7.15 3.03 -27.70
C ARG A 54 -8.06 4.20 -27.32
N PRO A 55 -8.37 4.40 -26.03
CA PRO A 55 -9.16 5.55 -25.56
C PRO A 55 -8.57 6.91 -25.95
N ASP A 56 -7.24 7.01 -26.03
CA ASP A 56 -6.49 8.20 -26.47
C ASP A 56 -6.38 8.34 -28.00
N LYS A 57 -7.06 7.47 -28.76
CA LYS A 57 -7.05 7.36 -30.23
C LYS A 57 -5.76 6.81 -30.84
N SER A 58 -4.75 6.43 -30.06
CA SER A 58 -3.57 5.75 -30.59
C SER A 58 -3.92 4.33 -31.06
N ILE A 59 -3.18 3.83 -32.06
CA ILE A 59 -3.39 2.50 -32.63
C ILE A 59 -2.37 1.51 -32.05
N LEU A 60 -2.85 0.33 -31.69
CA LEU A 60 -2.03 -0.82 -31.29
C LEU A 60 -2.36 -2.02 -32.16
N SER A 61 -1.35 -2.56 -32.84
CA SER A 61 -1.50 -3.75 -33.68
C SER A 61 -0.97 -4.99 -32.96
N ILE A 62 -1.70 -6.09 -33.09
CA ILE A 62 -1.29 -7.42 -32.63
C ILE A 62 -1.61 -8.47 -33.68
N ASN A 63 -1.05 -9.66 -33.52
CA ASN A 63 -1.49 -10.85 -34.24
C ASN A 63 -2.48 -11.63 -33.37
N GLY A 64 -3.53 -12.16 -34.00
CA GLY A 64 -4.29 -13.29 -33.48
C GLY A 64 -3.57 -14.60 -33.83
N TYR A 65 -4.20 -15.72 -33.46
CA TYR A 65 -3.63 -17.05 -33.61
C TYR A 65 -4.73 -18.08 -33.90
N PHE A 66 -4.35 -19.13 -34.62
CA PHE A 66 -5.15 -20.33 -34.78
C PHE A 66 -5.18 -21.12 -33.46
N ASP A 67 -6.36 -21.46 -32.95
CA ASP A 67 -6.49 -22.19 -31.68
C ASP A 67 -6.79 -23.67 -31.91
N HIS A 68 -7.81 -23.98 -32.69
CA HIS A 68 -8.14 -25.33 -33.13
C HIS A 68 -8.98 -25.25 -34.42
N PRO A 69 -9.24 -26.37 -35.11
CA PRO A 69 -10.00 -26.35 -36.36
C PRO A 69 -11.31 -25.57 -36.21
N GLY A 70 -11.54 -24.62 -37.12
CA GLY A 70 -12.71 -23.75 -37.10
C GLY A 70 -12.56 -22.47 -36.26
N VAL A 71 -11.51 -22.33 -35.44
CA VAL A 71 -11.44 -21.28 -34.41
C VAL A 71 -10.11 -20.54 -34.41
N TRP A 72 -10.22 -19.22 -34.50
CA TRP A 72 -9.12 -18.28 -34.32
C TRP A 72 -9.42 -17.35 -33.16
N LYS A 73 -8.38 -16.89 -32.47
CA LYS A 73 -8.51 -16.00 -31.31
C LYS A 73 -7.54 -14.84 -31.41
N PHE A 74 -7.87 -13.75 -30.74
CA PHE A 74 -6.92 -12.70 -30.43
C PHE A 74 -7.08 -12.24 -28.98
N ARG A 75 -5.99 -11.80 -28.38
CA ARG A 75 -5.93 -11.38 -26.97
C ARG A 75 -5.21 -10.06 -26.83
N ILE A 76 -5.71 -9.19 -25.97
CA ILE A 76 -5.03 -7.94 -25.58
C ILE A 76 -5.09 -7.76 -24.06
N MET A 77 -4.03 -7.19 -23.49
CA MET A 77 -4.04 -6.64 -22.14
C MET A 77 -4.20 -5.11 -22.25
N PRO A 78 -5.42 -4.56 -22.06
CA PRO A 78 -5.66 -3.13 -22.22
C PRO A 78 -4.95 -2.37 -21.08
N ASN A 79 -4.20 -1.34 -21.44
CA ASN A 79 -3.37 -0.57 -20.50
C ASN A 79 -3.93 0.82 -20.19
N MET A 80 -5.17 1.10 -20.60
CA MET A 80 -5.84 2.38 -20.41
C MET A 80 -7.33 2.16 -20.16
N ILE A 81 -7.88 2.78 -19.12
CA ILE A 81 -9.31 2.80 -18.83
C ILE A 81 -10.04 3.59 -19.92
N GLY A 82 -11.22 3.11 -20.33
CA GLY A 82 -12.05 3.76 -21.34
C GLY A 82 -12.52 2.84 -22.44
N LYS A 83 -13.06 3.41 -23.51
CA LYS A 83 -13.59 2.64 -24.64
C LYS A 83 -12.48 2.26 -25.61
N TRP A 84 -12.36 0.98 -25.89
CA TRP A 84 -11.48 0.42 -26.91
C TRP A 84 -12.31 -0.05 -28.09
N LYS A 85 -11.81 0.15 -29.30
CA LYS A 85 -12.37 -0.42 -30.53
C LYS A 85 -11.35 -1.36 -31.14
N TYR A 86 -11.81 -2.41 -31.81
CA TYR A 86 -10.94 -3.29 -32.56
C TYR A 86 -11.48 -3.56 -33.96
N SER A 87 -10.57 -3.89 -34.85
CA SER A 87 -10.85 -4.33 -36.21
C SER A 87 -9.92 -5.50 -36.54
N ALA A 88 -10.49 -6.64 -36.91
CA ALA A 88 -9.75 -7.88 -37.16
C ALA A 88 -10.01 -8.40 -38.58
N TRP A 89 -8.96 -8.90 -39.24
CA TRP A 89 -9.04 -9.44 -40.61
C TRP A 89 -7.95 -10.46 -40.88
N PHE A 90 -8.14 -11.30 -41.89
CA PHE A 90 -7.14 -12.27 -42.33
C PHE A 90 -6.27 -11.69 -43.46
N SER A 91 -4.97 -11.99 -43.42
CA SER A 91 -3.97 -11.43 -44.36
C SER A 91 -4.12 -11.93 -45.80
N ASP A 92 -4.73 -13.10 -46.00
CA ASP A 92 -5.09 -13.67 -47.30
C ASP A 92 -6.31 -12.97 -47.95
N GLY A 93 -6.87 -11.93 -47.30
CA GLY A 93 -8.04 -11.19 -47.78
C GLY A 93 -9.36 -11.96 -47.65
N SER A 94 -9.33 -13.13 -47.03
CA SER A 94 -10.50 -13.98 -46.89
C SER A 94 -11.36 -13.60 -45.68
N GLY A 95 -12.65 -13.96 -45.75
CA GLY A 95 -13.63 -13.62 -44.72
C GLY A 95 -14.02 -12.14 -44.70
N LYS A 96 -14.99 -11.79 -43.87
CA LYS A 96 -15.36 -10.38 -43.63
C LYS A 96 -14.53 -9.83 -42.48
N LYS A 97 -14.14 -8.55 -42.57
CA LYS A 97 -13.57 -7.80 -41.46
C LYS A 97 -14.52 -7.85 -40.26
N VAL A 98 -13.98 -8.08 -39.07
CA VAL A 98 -14.74 -8.15 -37.81
C VAL A 98 -14.41 -6.93 -36.97
N ASP A 99 -15.38 -6.05 -36.81
CA ASP A 99 -15.27 -4.85 -35.98
C ASP A 99 -16.00 -5.01 -34.65
N GLY A 100 -15.48 -4.40 -33.60
CA GLY A 100 -16.14 -4.40 -32.30
C GLY A 100 -15.56 -3.38 -31.32
N SER A 101 -16.12 -3.39 -30.10
CA SER A 101 -15.63 -2.55 -29.01
C SER A 101 -15.84 -3.21 -27.66
N PHE A 102 -15.02 -2.82 -26.69
CA PHE A 102 -15.19 -3.17 -25.28
C PHE A 102 -14.80 -1.98 -24.41
N ARG A 103 -15.22 -1.99 -23.15
CA ARG A 103 -14.86 -0.97 -22.17
C ARG A 103 -13.84 -1.53 -21.17
N CYS A 104 -12.68 -0.91 -21.12
CA CYS A 104 -11.67 -1.15 -20.11
C CYS A 104 -12.04 -0.39 -18.82
N ILE A 105 -12.07 -1.09 -17.68
CA ILE A 105 -12.43 -0.56 -16.36
C ILE A 105 -11.29 -0.77 -15.35
N ALA A 106 -11.41 -0.23 -14.13
CA ALA A 106 -10.42 -0.50 -13.08
C ALA A 106 -10.36 -2.00 -12.73
N SER A 107 -9.18 -2.46 -12.28
CA SER A 107 -8.93 -3.83 -11.81
C SER A 107 -7.99 -3.80 -10.60
N ASP A 108 -7.79 -4.95 -9.96
CA ASP A 108 -6.86 -5.14 -8.84
C ASP A 108 -5.50 -5.74 -9.27
N ILE A 109 -5.28 -5.86 -10.59
CA ILE A 109 -3.99 -6.25 -11.16
C ILE A 109 -3.03 -5.07 -10.99
N PRO A 110 -1.81 -5.28 -10.46
CA PRO A 110 -0.91 -4.17 -10.12
C PRO A 110 -0.33 -3.43 -11.33
N GLY A 111 -0.37 -4.05 -12.51
CA GLY A 111 0.23 -3.57 -13.74
C GLY A 111 1.16 -4.61 -14.37
N LEU A 112 1.67 -4.31 -15.57
CA LEU A 112 2.72 -5.13 -16.19
C LEU A 112 4.04 -4.89 -15.45
N ILE A 113 4.75 -5.98 -15.10
CA ILE A 113 6.08 -5.88 -14.49
C ILE A 113 7.07 -5.19 -15.45
N THR A 114 7.87 -4.27 -14.93
CA THR A 114 8.79 -3.42 -15.68
C THR A 114 9.98 -3.00 -14.81
N ALA A 115 10.90 -2.22 -15.37
CA ALA A 115 11.85 -1.45 -14.55
C ALA A 115 11.07 -0.38 -13.79
N ASP A 116 11.40 -0.18 -12.52
CA ASP A 116 10.73 0.82 -11.71
C ASP A 116 10.84 2.21 -12.34
N GLU A 117 9.70 2.92 -12.41
CA GLU A 117 9.60 4.18 -13.14
C GLU A 117 10.30 5.34 -12.42
N THR A 118 10.59 5.19 -11.12
CA THR A 118 11.30 6.19 -10.31
C THR A 118 12.78 5.86 -10.14
N ASN A 119 13.14 4.57 -10.15
CA ASN A 119 14.53 4.13 -10.05
C ASN A 119 14.77 2.81 -10.80
N PRO A 120 15.31 2.83 -12.03
CA PRO A 120 15.41 1.66 -12.88
C PRO A 120 16.41 0.61 -12.40
N VAL A 121 17.10 0.82 -11.27
CA VAL A 121 17.86 -0.22 -10.55
C VAL A 121 16.94 -1.35 -10.08
N TRP A 122 15.67 -1.04 -9.79
CA TRP A 122 14.70 -1.97 -9.22
C TRP A 122 13.58 -2.33 -10.20
N PHE A 123 12.82 -3.35 -9.84
CA PHE A 123 11.59 -3.73 -10.54
C PHE A 123 10.39 -2.97 -9.97
N GLY A 124 9.41 -2.73 -10.82
CA GLY A 124 8.12 -2.13 -10.46
C GLY A 124 7.06 -2.48 -11.49
N PHE A 125 5.84 -1.99 -11.31
CA PHE A 125 4.74 -2.18 -12.24
C PHE A 125 4.45 -0.89 -13.00
N LYS A 126 3.98 -1.04 -14.24
CA LYS A 126 3.40 0.07 -14.99
C LYS A 126 2.25 0.69 -14.20
N GLY A 127 2.32 2.01 -13.99
CA GLY A 127 1.45 2.74 -13.07
C GLY A 127 2.13 3.18 -11.76
N GLY A 128 3.43 2.89 -11.60
CA GLY A 128 4.28 3.47 -10.55
C GLY A 128 4.37 2.68 -9.26
N LYS A 129 3.79 1.48 -9.17
CA LYS A 129 3.89 0.63 -7.97
C LYS A 129 5.25 -0.09 -7.93
N HIS A 130 6.04 0.12 -6.89
CA HIS A 130 7.32 -0.58 -6.67
C HIS A 130 7.11 -2.08 -6.37
N GLN A 131 8.05 -2.94 -6.76
CA GLN A 131 7.97 -4.38 -6.48
C GLN A 131 9.34 -4.97 -6.12
N LEU A 132 9.48 -5.49 -4.88
CA LEU A 132 10.63 -6.30 -4.52
C LEU A 132 10.39 -7.71 -5.07
N ILE A 133 11.25 -8.17 -5.97
CA ILE A 133 11.16 -9.53 -6.50
C ILE A 133 11.65 -10.50 -5.42
N ARG A 134 10.73 -11.36 -4.98
CA ARG A 134 10.97 -12.48 -4.07
C ARG A 134 10.82 -13.76 -4.89
N SER A 135 11.91 -14.14 -5.55
CA SER A 135 11.90 -15.18 -6.58
C SER A 135 12.39 -16.53 -6.06
N PHE A 136 11.71 -17.60 -6.47
CA PHE A 136 12.10 -18.98 -6.22
C PHE A 136 12.28 -19.76 -7.53
N HIS A 137 13.34 -20.55 -7.64
CA HIS A 137 13.53 -21.48 -8.74
C HIS A 137 12.75 -22.77 -8.49
N ALA A 138 11.90 -23.17 -9.43
CA ALA A 138 11.04 -24.37 -9.31
C ALA A 138 11.43 -25.51 -10.28
N GLY A 139 12.61 -25.44 -10.91
CA GLY A 139 13.10 -26.49 -11.79
C GLY A 139 12.19 -26.76 -12.99
N ASP A 140 12.18 -28.01 -13.47
CA ASP A 140 11.44 -28.41 -14.68
C ASP A 140 10.00 -28.91 -14.40
N ARG A 141 9.71 -29.38 -13.19
CA ARG A 141 8.49 -30.15 -12.89
C ARG A 141 7.21 -29.29 -12.85
N PHE A 142 7.31 -27.99 -12.52
CA PHE A 142 6.14 -27.21 -12.10
C PHE A 142 4.98 -27.19 -13.13
N PHE A 143 5.29 -27.12 -14.43
CA PHE A 143 4.30 -27.14 -15.52
C PHE A 143 4.00 -28.54 -16.09
N ALA A 144 4.50 -29.60 -15.46
CA ALA A 144 4.29 -30.95 -15.97
C ALA A 144 2.84 -31.42 -15.76
N ASP A 145 2.23 -31.95 -16.81
CA ASP A 145 0.85 -32.47 -16.78
C ASP A 145 0.70 -33.70 -15.87
N ASN A 146 1.76 -34.51 -15.77
CA ASN A 146 1.78 -35.70 -14.92
C ASN A 146 2.18 -35.40 -13.47
N TRP A 147 2.26 -34.12 -13.07
CA TRP A 147 2.34 -33.72 -11.68
C TRP A 147 0.94 -33.40 -11.13
N PRO A 148 0.46 -34.06 -10.05
CA PRO A 148 -0.92 -33.88 -9.57
C PRO A 148 -1.27 -32.43 -9.20
N ASP A 149 -2.44 -31.97 -9.65
CA ASP A 149 -2.97 -30.63 -9.35
C ASP A 149 -3.03 -30.33 -7.84
N SER A 150 -3.30 -31.33 -7.01
CA SER A 150 -3.32 -31.20 -5.54
C SER A 150 -1.94 -30.89 -4.94
N GLU A 151 -0.88 -31.52 -5.47
CA GLU A 151 0.50 -31.26 -5.03
C GLU A 151 0.94 -29.87 -5.51
N ARG A 152 0.61 -29.51 -6.76
CA ARG A 152 0.87 -28.15 -7.30
C ARG A 152 0.19 -27.09 -6.45
N LYS A 153 -1.08 -27.30 -6.08
CA LYS A 153 -1.81 -26.40 -5.18
C LYS A 153 -1.13 -26.30 -3.81
N GLN A 154 -0.73 -27.41 -3.20
CA GLN A 154 -0.05 -27.41 -1.92
C GLN A 154 1.27 -26.62 -1.97
N PHE A 155 2.05 -26.80 -3.05
CA PHE A 155 3.26 -26.02 -3.27
C PHE A 155 2.96 -24.52 -3.42
N LEU A 156 1.93 -24.15 -4.19
CA LEU A 156 1.55 -22.74 -4.40
C LEU A 156 1.02 -22.08 -3.12
N ASP A 157 0.30 -22.82 -2.28
CA ASP A 157 -0.16 -22.32 -0.98
C ASP A 157 1.04 -22.04 -0.07
N TRP A 158 2.00 -22.97 0.04
CA TRP A 158 3.26 -22.76 0.77
C TRP A 158 4.07 -21.57 0.20
N LEU A 159 4.16 -21.45 -1.13
CA LEU A 159 4.89 -20.39 -1.82
C LEU A 159 4.33 -19.00 -1.43
N VAL A 160 2.99 -18.86 -1.42
CA VAL A 160 2.29 -17.63 -1.02
C VAL A 160 2.43 -17.36 0.48
N GLU A 161 2.32 -18.38 1.33
CA GLU A 161 2.55 -18.26 2.78
C GLU A 161 3.97 -17.79 3.12
N ASN A 162 4.96 -18.15 2.30
CA ASN A 162 6.34 -17.69 2.42
C ASN A 162 6.62 -16.38 1.65
N GLU A 163 5.56 -15.73 1.15
CA GLU A 163 5.58 -14.43 0.48
C GLU A 163 6.47 -14.37 -0.76
N TYR A 164 6.70 -15.50 -1.43
CA TYR A 164 7.26 -15.49 -2.76
C TYR A 164 6.24 -14.92 -3.75
N ASN A 165 6.72 -14.07 -4.65
CA ASN A 165 5.89 -13.42 -5.65
C ASN A 165 6.36 -13.68 -7.09
N THR A 166 7.45 -14.43 -7.25
CA THR A 166 8.04 -14.75 -8.56
C THR A 166 8.51 -16.20 -8.60
N LEU A 167 8.24 -16.89 -9.70
CA LEU A 167 8.72 -18.23 -9.99
C LEU A 167 9.61 -18.23 -11.23
N SER A 168 10.84 -18.69 -11.04
CA SER A 168 11.77 -19.03 -12.11
C SER A 168 11.56 -20.49 -12.49
N VAL A 169 11.05 -20.74 -13.70
CA VAL A 169 10.67 -22.09 -14.16
C VAL A 169 11.49 -22.49 -15.37
N ALA A 170 12.08 -23.68 -15.29
CA ALA A 170 12.97 -24.20 -16.33
C ALA A 170 12.24 -24.75 -17.56
N SER A 171 11.09 -25.41 -17.38
CA SER A 171 10.32 -26.00 -18.48
C SER A 171 8.87 -25.52 -18.47
N HIS A 172 8.59 -24.38 -19.12
CA HIS A 172 7.21 -23.91 -19.34
C HIS A 172 6.93 -23.42 -20.77
N LEU A 173 7.92 -22.82 -21.45
CA LEU A 173 7.83 -22.57 -22.88
C LEU A 173 8.32 -23.75 -23.71
N LEU A 174 9.00 -24.71 -23.10
CA LEU A 174 9.76 -25.72 -23.80
C LEU A 174 9.70 -27.05 -23.05
N ASN A 175 9.71 -28.14 -23.83
CA ASN A 175 9.91 -29.47 -23.30
C ASN A 175 11.41 -29.77 -23.23
N ARG A 176 11.94 -29.92 -22.02
CA ARG A 176 13.35 -30.30 -21.78
C ARG A 176 13.39 -31.76 -21.38
N ASN A 177 13.18 -32.70 -22.30
CA ASN A 177 13.23 -34.14 -21.98
C ASN A 177 14.65 -34.70 -22.09
N ALA A 178 15.52 -34.37 -21.12
CA ALA A 178 16.92 -34.83 -21.10
C ALA A 178 17.34 -35.37 -19.72
N GLU A 179 18.38 -36.19 -19.64
CA GLU A 179 18.86 -36.65 -18.34
C GLU A 179 19.24 -35.47 -17.42
N ASN A 180 18.81 -35.53 -16.16
CA ASN A 180 18.91 -34.46 -15.16
C ASN A 180 18.20 -33.13 -15.51
N ARG A 181 17.30 -33.15 -16.51
CA ARG A 181 16.51 -31.99 -16.94
C ARG A 181 15.16 -32.47 -17.44
N GLY A 182 14.07 -32.29 -16.71
CA GLY A 182 12.70 -32.60 -17.16
C GLY A 182 12.37 -34.05 -17.61
N LYS A 183 13.33 -34.96 -17.80
CA LYS A 183 13.07 -36.35 -18.20
C LYS A 183 12.17 -37.06 -17.18
N GLY A 184 11.12 -37.70 -17.68
CA GLY A 184 10.07 -38.33 -16.88
C GLY A 184 8.89 -37.39 -16.54
N TRP A 185 9.02 -36.10 -16.81
CA TRP A 185 7.95 -35.11 -16.66
C TRP A 185 7.35 -34.73 -18.02
N ASN A 186 6.02 -34.73 -18.10
CA ASN A 186 5.26 -34.27 -19.26
C ASN A 186 5.18 -32.74 -19.26
N THR A 187 6.34 -32.10 -19.40
CA THR A 187 6.45 -30.63 -19.50
C THR A 187 5.93 -30.12 -20.84
N PRO A 188 5.46 -28.86 -20.94
CA PRO A 188 4.77 -28.37 -22.13
C PRO A 188 5.58 -28.52 -23.42
N ASP A 189 5.01 -29.21 -24.42
CA ASP A 189 5.66 -29.44 -25.72
C ASP A 189 5.09 -28.53 -26.82
N LEU A 190 5.39 -27.24 -26.71
CA LEU A 190 4.75 -26.17 -27.48
C LEU A 190 5.07 -26.22 -28.99
N TRP A 191 6.11 -26.94 -29.40
CA TRP A 191 6.54 -27.07 -30.80
C TRP A 191 6.52 -28.53 -31.25
N ASN A 192 5.71 -28.87 -32.24
CA ASN A 192 5.74 -30.19 -32.85
C ASN A 192 6.91 -30.27 -33.84
N SER A 193 7.97 -31.00 -33.47
CA SER A 193 9.19 -31.13 -34.27
C SER A 193 9.01 -31.97 -35.53
N GLU A 194 8.07 -32.91 -35.57
CA GLU A 194 7.79 -33.71 -36.77
C GLU A 194 7.07 -32.87 -37.84
N LYS A 195 6.10 -32.06 -37.41
CA LYS A 195 5.27 -31.22 -38.28
C LYS A 195 5.86 -29.83 -38.52
N GLN A 196 6.90 -29.45 -37.77
CA GLN A 196 7.50 -28.11 -37.78
C GLN A 196 6.46 -26.99 -37.60
N GLN A 197 5.61 -27.14 -36.58
CA GLN A 197 4.54 -26.17 -36.29
C GLN A 197 4.23 -26.08 -34.79
N PRO A 198 3.60 -24.99 -34.33
CA PRO A 198 3.11 -24.89 -32.96
C PRO A 198 2.08 -25.97 -32.60
N ASN A 199 1.99 -26.32 -31.32
CA ASN A 199 1.03 -27.30 -30.79
C ASN A 199 -0.03 -26.64 -29.88
N PRO A 200 -1.19 -26.19 -30.41
CA PRO A 200 -2.15 -25.38 -29.65
C PRO A 200 -2.68 -26.06 -28.37
N ALA A 201 -2.80 -27.40 -28.37
CA ALA A 201 -3.27 -28.14 -27.21
C ALA A 201 -2.30 -28.01 -26.02
N GLU A 202 -0.99 -28.04 -26.28
CA GLU A 202 0.04 -27.87 -25.25
C GLU A 202 0.07 -26.43 -24.73
N TYR A 203 -0.16 -25.44 -25.59
CA TYR A 203 -0.35 -24.05 -25.12
C TYR A 203 -1.56 -23.94 -24.19
N ALA A 204 -2.69 -24.56 -24.51
CA ALA A 204 -3.89 -24.48 -23.66
C ALA A 204 -3.65 -25.05 -22.25
N LYS A 205 -2.87 -26.14 -22.13
CA LYS A 205 -2.50 -26.71 -20.83
C LYS A 205 -1.58 -25.79 -20.03
N MET A 206 -0.55 -25.25 -20.68
CA MET A 206 0.37 -24.30 -20.08
C MET A 206 -0.34 -23.01 -19.64
N GLU A 207 -1.25 -22.48 -20.47
CA GLU A 207 -2.07 -21.30 -20.18
C GLU A 207 -2.97 -21.48 -18.95
N LYS A 208 -3.52 -22.67 -18.73
CA LYS A 208 -4.31 -22.98 -17.52
C LYS A 208 -3.48 -22.77 -16.25
N ILE A 209 -2.21 -23.17 -16.26
CA ILE A 209 -1.30 -22.99 -15.12
C ILE A 209 -0.89 -21.51 -14.99
N LEU A 210 -0.65 -20.81 -16.10
CA LEU A 210 -0.39 -19.36 -16.06
C LEU A 210 -1.58 -18.57 -15.50
N ASP A 211 -2.82 -18.95 -15.82
CA ASP A 211 -4.03 -18.33 -15.29
C ASP A 211 -4.11 -18.51 -13.75
N GLU A 212 -3.75 -19.69 -13.23
CA GLU A 212 -3.68 -19.93 -11.79
C GLU A 212 -2.62 -19.05 -11.11
N LEU A 213 -1.43 -18.95 -11.70
CA LEU A 213 -0.35 -18.09 -11.20
C LEU A 213 -0.74 -16.61 -11.24
N ALA A 214 -1.42 -16.17 -12.30
CA ALA A 214 -1.90 -14.80 -12.43
C ALA A 214 -2.95 -14.46 -11.36
N ALA A 215 -3.89 -15.38 -11.09
CA ALA A 215 -4.88 -15.23 -10.02
C ALA A 215 -4.24 -15.11 -8.63
N ARG A 216 -3.09 -15.75 -8.41
CA ARG A 216 -2.29 -15.66 -7.18
C ARG A 216 -1.29 -14.50 -7.17
N LYS A 217 -1.25 -13.67 -8.22
CA LYS A 217 -0.31 -12.55 -8.38
C LYS A 217 1.16 -12.96 -8.41
N ILE A 218 1.46 -14.15 -8.94
CA ILE A 218 2.81 -14.69 -9.08
C ILE A 218 3.35 -14.40 -10.48
N ILE A 219 4.52 -13.74 -10.53
CA ILE A 219 5.26 -13.46 -11.77
C ILE A 219 6.03 -14.70 -12.21
N VAL A 220 6.13 -14.94 -13.52
CA VAL A 220 6.81 -16.09 -14.10
C VAL A 220 8.02 -15.64 -14.91
N PHE A 221 9.18 -16.21 -14.60
CA PHE A 221 10.41 -16.07 -15.36
C PHE A 221 10.74 -17.37 -16.13
N PRO A 222 10.88 -17.31 -17.47
CA PRO A 222 11.27 -18.45 -18.31
C PRO A 222 12.78 -18.68 -18.26
N PHE A 223 13.24 -19.55 -17.38
CA PHE A 223 14.68 -19.82 -17.22
C PHE A 223 15.33 -20.37 -18.51
N ALA A 224 14.65 -21.26 -19.24
CA ALA A 224 15.14 -21.75 -20.53
C ALA A 224 14.85 -20.80 -21.71
N GLY A 225 14.06 -19.74 -21.50
CA GLY A 225 13.65 -18.81 -22.54
C GLY A 225 12.80 -19.41 -23.65
N PHE A 226 12.70 -18.69 -24.77
CA PHE A 226 12.05 -19.18 -26.00
C PHE A 226 12.89 -20.26 -26.68
N PHE A 227 14.21 -20.21 -26.54
CA PHE A 227 15.15 -21.14 -27.18
C PHE A 227 16.12 -21.71 -26.15
N GLY A 228 15.79 -22.89 -25.65
CA GLY A 228 16.46 -23.46 -24.49
C GLY A 228 17.45 -24.56 -24.81
N GLN A 229 18.47 -24.70 -23.97
CA GLN A 229 19.44 -25.78 -24.09
C GLN A 229 18.84 -27.15 -23.78
N LYS A 230 19.07 -28.13 -24.69
CA LYS A 230 18.54 -29.50 -24.62
C LYS A 230 17.00 -29.52 -24.50
N SER A 231 16.34 -28.73 -25.35
CA SER A 231 14.88 -28.59 -25.37
C SER A 231 14.34 -28.78 -26.77
N ASN A 232 13.05 -29.13 -26.87
CA ASN A 232 12.34 -29.14 -28.15
C ASN A 232 11.94 -27.70 -28.53
N CYS A 233 12.64 -27.13 -29.52
CA CYS A 233 12.36 -25.83 -30.11
C CYS A 233 12.85 -25.78 -31.57
N PRO A 234 12.30 -24.91 -32.43
CA PRO A 234 12.82 -24.74 -33.78
C PRO A 234 14.20 -24.08 -33.79
N LEU A 235 15.06 -24.51 -34.72
CA LEU A 235 16.44 -24.03 -34.86
C LEU A 235 16.67 -23.23 -36.14
N ASP A 236 15.84 -23.40 -37.17
CA ASP A 236 15.92 -22.59 -38.39
C ASP A 236 15.17 -21.27 -38.25
N SER A 237 15.65 -20.24 -38.97
CA SER A 237 15.16 -18.87 -38.81
C SER A 237 13.67 -18.70 -39.16
N THR A 238 13.12 -19.52 -40.06
CA THR A 238 11.72 -19.41 -40.49
C THR A 238 10.80 -19.92 -39.39
N ASN A 239 11.10 -21.11 -38.87
CA ASN A 239 10.30 -21.71 -37.80
C ASN A 239 10.50 -20.99 -36.46
N GLN A 240 11.68 -20.41 -36.20
CA GLN A 240 11.88 -19.50 -35.07
C GLN A 240 10.96 -18.28 -35.15
N ALA A 241 10.85 -17.64 -36.33
CA ALA A 241 9.94 -16.52 -36.52
C ALA A 241 8.47 -16.93 -36.31
N LEU A 242 8.08 -18.10 -36.81
CA LEU A 242 6.73 -18.64 -36.60
C LEU A 242 6.44 -18.88 -35.12
N TYR A 243 7.37 -19.55 -34.42
CA TYR A 243 7.24 -19.87 -33.00
C TYR A 243 7.17 -18.61 -32.13
N ILE A 244 8.02 -17.60 -32.39
CA ILE A 244 7.98 -16.31 -31.67
C ILE A 244 6.64 -15.62 -31.89
N LYS A 245 6.21 -15.47 -33.15
CA LYS A 245 4.94 -14.81 -33.51
C LYS A 245 3.75 -15.50 -32.81
N TYR A 246 3.67 -16.82 -32.91
CA TYR A 246 2.57 -17.60 -32.35
C TYR A 246 2.57 -17.57 -30.81
N THR A 247 3.73 -17.78 -30.19
CA THR A 247 3.86 -17.75 -28.72
C THR A 247 3.48 -16.39 -28.14
N ILE A 248 3.94 -15.29 -28.74
CA ILE A 248 3.59 -13.94 -28.26
C ILE A 248 2.13 -13.59 -28.52
N ALA A 249 1.53 -14.04 -29.63
CA ALA A 249 0.10 -13.85 -29.86
C ALA A 249 -0.77 -14.51 -28.77
N ARG A 250 -0.28 -15.63 -28.20
CA ARG A 250 -0.95 -16.36 -27.12
C ARG A 250 -0.66 -15.78 -25.73
N LEU A 251 0.60 -15.41 -25.47
CA LEU A 251 1.10 -15.02 -24.15
C LEU A 251 1.14 -13.52 -23.88
N GLY A 252 1.05 -12.69 -24.93
CA GLY A 252 1.20 -11.24 -24.80
C GLY A 252 0.16 -10.56 -23.91
N SER A 253 -0.93 -11.24 -23.53
CA SER A 253 -1.93 -10.71 -22.60
C SER A 253 -1.69 -11.05 -21.12
N TYR A 254 -0.62 -11.76 -20.77
CA TYR A 254 -0.36 -12.21 -19.39
C TYR A 254 0.50 -11.21 -18.63
N TRP A 255 -0.11 -10.33 -17.84
CA TRP A 255 0.59 -9.28 -17.08
C TRP A 255 1.74 -9.80 -16.19
N ASN A 256 1.66 -11.06 -15.75
CA ASN A 256 2.58 -11.71 -14.84
C ASN A 256 3.71 -12.50 -15.53
N THR A 257 3.94 -12.34 -16.83
CA THR A 257 5.01 -13.08 -17.54
C THR A 257 6.17 -12.17 -17.94
N MET A 258 7.39 -12.56 -17.58
CA MET A 258 8.64 -12.04 -18.16
C MET A 258 9.08 -12.89 -19.35
N TYR A 259 9.93 -12.34 -20.22
CA TYR A 259 10.54 -13.06 -21.33
C TYR A 259 12.05 -13.20 -21.17
N SER A 260 12.56 -14.28 -21.74
CA SER A 260 13.99 -14.57 -21.90
C SER A 260 14.20 -15.15 -23.29
N VAL A 261 15.16 -14.64 -24.05
CA VAL A 261 15.45 -15.12 -25.41
C VAL A 261 15.82 -16.60 -25.38
N ALA A 262 16.77 -16.95 -24.52
CA ALA A 262 17.35 -18.28 -24.46
C ALA A 262 17.96 -18.57 -23.08
N GLY A 263 18.10 -19.86 -22.76
CA GLY A 263 18.77 -20.30 -21.54
C GLY A 263 18.72 -21.82 -21.28
N PRO A 264 19.38 -22.28 -20.21
CA PRO A 264 20.52 -21.61 -19.59
C PRO A 264 21.68 -21.48 -20.58
N GLU A 265 22.34 -20.32 -20.56
CA GLU A 265 23.67 -20.06 -21.14
C GLU A 265 23.80 -20.40 -22.65
N PRO A 266 23.10 -19.69 -23.56
CA PRO A 266 23.13 -20.01 -25.00
C PRO A 266 24.53 -19.91 -25.63
N LEU A 267 25.43 -19.12 -25.01
CA LEU A 267 26.81 -18.91 -25.44
C LEU A 267 27.80 -19.85 -24.74
N TYR A 268 27.34 -20.76 -23.87
CA TYR A 268 28.24 -21.61 -23.09
C TYR A 268 29.21 -22.38 -23.98
N ARG A 269 30.50 -22.23 -23.69
CA ARG A 269 31.61 -22.68 -24.55
C ARG A 269 31.59 -24.15 -24.94
N ASN A 270 31.00 -25.02 -24.10
CA ASN A 270 30.96 -26.47 -24.34
C ASN A 270 29.71 -26.93 -25.10
N VAL A 271 28.77 -26.02 -25.34
CA VAL A 271 27.46 -26.33 -25.94
C VAL A 271 27.30 -25.60 -27.26
N LYS A 272 27.69 -24.31 -27.29
CA LYS A 272 27.66 -23.44 -28.48
C LYS A 272 26.34 -23.54 -29.25
N GLN A 273 25.22 -23.47 -28.52
CA GLN A 273 23.90 -23.59 -29.13
C GLN A 273 23.63 -22.44 -30.11
N PHE A 274 24.08 -21.23 -29.75
CA PHE A 274 23.97 -20.04 -30.58
C PHE A 274 25.26 -19.20 -30.53
N THR A 275 25.49 -18.41 -31.57
CA THR A 275 26.43 -17.28 -31.52
C THR A 275 25.78 -16.05 -30.90
N LYS A 276 26.58 -15.05 -30.51
CA LYS A 276 26.04 -13.79 -29.97
C LYS A 276 25.11 -13.10 -30.96
N GLU A 277 25.48 -13.07 -32.24
CA GLU A 277 24.72 -12.45 -33.32
C GLU A 277 23.36 -13.15 -33.54
N GLN A 278 23.33 -14.48 -33.41
CA GLN A 278 22.08 -15.23 -33.49
C GLN A 278 21.14 -14.90 -32.31
N VAL A 279 21.67 -14.80 -31.09
CA VAL A 279 20.88 -14.40 -29.92
C VAL A 279 20.38 -12.96 -30.06
N ASP A 280 21.21 -12.02 -30.54
CA ASP A 280 20.78 -10.64 -30.79
C ASP A 280 19.65 -10.58 -31.82
N LYS A 281 19.77 -11.32 -32.94
CA LYS A 281 18.70 -11.41 -33.95
C LYS A 281 17.40 -11.95 -33.36
N LEU A 282 17.47 -13.00 -32.53
CA LEU A 282 16.29 -13.57 -31.87
C LEU A 282 15.68 -12.59 -30.86
N GLY A 283 16.51 -11.87 -30.12
CA GLY A 283 16.08 -10.80 -29.21
C GLY A 283 15.33 -9.68 -29.94
N GLU A 284 15.87 -9.22 -31.08
CA GLU A 284 15.20 -8.23 -31.95
C GLU A 284 13.87 -8.75 -32.50
N MET A 285 13.81 -10.02 -32.92
CA MET A 285 12.58 -10.66 -33.41
C MET A 285 11.51 -10.72 -32.30
N ILE A 286 11.88 -11.14 -31.09
CA ILE A 286 10.97 -11.19 -29.93
C ILE A 286 10.50 -9.77 -29.59
N ALA A 287 11.42 -8.81 -29.49
CA ALA A 287 11.09 -7.40 -29.19
C ALA A 287 10.15 -6.79 -30.24
N GLY A 288 10.36 -7.09 -31.53
CA GLY A 288 9.51 -6.61 -32.61
C GLY A 288 8.08 -7.15 -32.58
N GLN A 289 7.87 -8.35 -32.02
CA GLN A 289 6.54 -8.93 -31.82
C GLN A 289 5.92 -8.55 -30.46
N ASN A 290 6.73 -8.15 -29.48
CA ASN A 290 6.34 -7.81 -28.11
C ASN A 290 5.71 -6.40 -28.01
N SER A 291 4.60 -6.17 -28.72
CA SER A 291 3.92 -4.87 -28.78
C SER A 291 3.36 -4.40 -27.43
N GLN A 292 3.16 -5.32 -26.49
CA GLN A 292 2.70 -5.05 -25.13
C GLN A 292 3.84 -4.77 -24.14
N ARG A 293 5.11 -4.87 -24.59
CA ARG A 293 6.33 -4.46 -23.88
C ARG A 293 6.61 -5.21 -22.57
N HIS A 294 6.43 -6.53 -22.58
CA HIS A 294 6.94 -7.38 -21.49
C HIS A 294 8.45 -7.23 -21.37
N LEU A 295 8.97 -7.38 -20.15
CA LEU A 295 10.41 -7.44 -19.92
C LEU A 295 11.03 -8.60 -20.70
N LEU A 296 12.17 -8.36 -21.36
CA LEU A 296 12.98 -9.31 -22.12
C LEU A 296 14.45 -9.26 -21.68
N THR A 297 15.04 -10.45 -21.48
CA THR A 297 16.46 -10.66 -21.16
C THR A 297 17.00 -11.91 -21.88
N VAL A 298 18.19 -12.36 -21.51
CA VAL A 298 18.74 -13.68 -21.82
C VAL A 298 19.50 -14.21 -20.61
N HIS A 299 19.43 -15.52 -20.36
CA HIS A 299 20.21 -16.13 -19.30
C HIS A 299 21.66 -16.33 -19.75
N ASN A 300 22.60 -15.60 -19.15
CA ASN A 300 24.01 -15.59 -19.55
C ASN A 300 24.83 -16.70 -18.88
N GLU A 301 26.00 -17.01 -19.46
CA GLU A 301 27.02 -17.82 -18.80
C GLU A 301 27.48 -17.17 -17.50
N LYS A 302 27.88 -18.03 -16.55
CA LYS A 302 28.44 -17.59 -15.26
C LYS A 302 29.48 -16.49 -15.43
N ASP A 303 29.37 -15.47 -14.60
CA ASP A 303 30.31 -14.35 -14.54
C ASP A 303 30.40 -13.53 -15.85
N GLN A 304 29.35 -13.53 -16.67
CA GLN A 304 29.25 -12.77 -17.94
C GLN A 304 27.95 -11.97 -18.05
N ASN A 305 27.96 -10.89 -18.85
CA ASN A 305 26.75 -10.14 -19.24
C ASN A 305 26.88 -9.50 -20.64
N PRO A 306 27.04 -10.29 -21.71
CA PRO A 306 27.38 -9.79 -23.05
C PRO A 306 26.25 -9.01 -23.75
N PHE A 307 25.02 -9.08 -23.25
CA PHE A 307 23.84 -8.44 -23.86
C PHE A 307 23.35 -7.22 -23.07
N VAL A 308 24.13 -6.75 -22.09
CA VAL A 308 23.79 -5.59 -21.24
C VAL A 308 23.46 -4.31 -22.00
N ASN A 309 24.03 -4.16 -23.21
CA ASN A 309 23.83 -2.99 -24.07
C ASN A 309 22.99 -3.30 -25.32
N SER A 310 22.39 -4.49 -25.42
CA SER A 310 21.53 -4.82 -26.55
C SER A 310 20.22 -4.03 -26.46
N SER A 311 19.80 -3.43 -27.59
CA SER A 311 18.63 -2.53 -27.64
C SER A 311 17.29 -3.20 -27.29
N TRP A 312 17.21 -4.52 -27.44
CA TRP A 312 16.05 -5.34 -27.10
C TRP A 312 16.02 -5.76 -25.63
N ALA A 313 17.14 -5.70 -24.92
CA ALA A 313 17.23 -6.10 -23.52
C ALA A 313 16.66 -4.99 -22.62
N SER A 314 15.82 -5.38 -21.66
CA SER A 314 15.13 -4.43 -20.76
C SER A 314 15.43 -4.65 -19.28
N TYR A 315 16.06 -5.78 -18.96
CA TYR A 315 16.61 -6.11 -17.65
C TYR A 315 17.74 -7.13 -17.80
N GLN A 316 18.54 -7.26 -16.76
CA GLN A 316 19.74 -8.08 -16.77
C GLN A 316 19.50 -9.37 -15.97
N CYS A 317 19.89 -10.51 -16.53
CA CYS A 317 19.87 -11.79 -15.85
C CYS A 317 21.32 -12.24 -15.65
N LEU A 318 21.73 -12.36 -14.38
CA LEU A 318 23.09 -12.73 -14.01
C LEU A 318 23.15 -14.11 -13.37
N GLN A 319 24.20 -14.84 -13.74
CA GLN A 319 24.65 -16.06 -13.10
C GLN A 319 26.02 -15.80 -12.49
N GLY A 320 26.17 -16.12 -11.20
CA GLY A 320 27.39 -15.84 -10.43
C GLY A 320 27.71 -14.35 -10.21
N PRO A 321 28.82 -14.07 -9.51
CA PRO A 321 29.77 -15.06 -8.97
C PRO A 321 29.16 -15.91 -7.85
N THR A 322 29.47 -17.21 -7.84
CA THR A 322 28.99 -18.15 -6.81
C THR A 322 30.10 -18.33 -5.78
N THR A 323 29.97 -17.68 -4.63
CA THR A 323 31.06 -17.54 -3.65
C THR A 323 30.53 -17.30 -2.24
N ILE A 324 31.25 -17.75 -1.21
CA ILE A 324 30.97 -17.37 0.20
C ILE A 324 31.57 -16.01 0.58
N SER A 325 32.46 -15.46 -0.27
CA SER A 325 33.08 -14.16 -0.05
C SER A 325 32.13 -13.06 -0.49
N THR A 326 31.62 -12.29 0.46
CA THR A 326 30.74 -11.16 0.19
C THR A 326 31.41 -10.09 -0.67
N ASP A 327 32.72 -9.89 -0.56
CA ASP A 327 33.45 -8.91 -1.38
C ASP A 327 33.51 -9.34 -2.85
N THR A 328 33.85 -10.61 -3.08
CA THR A 328 33.86 -11.18 -4.43
C THR A 328 32.45 -11.12 -5.04
N LEU A 329 31.42 -11.38 -4.23
CA LEU A 329 30.03 -11.30 -4.64
C LEU A 329 29.61 -9.88 -5.03
N TYR A 330 29.78 -8.91 -4.12
CA TYR A 330 29.40 -7.53 -4.35
C TYR A 330 30.10 -6.93 -5.57
N HIS A 331 31.44 -7.00 -5.62
CA HIS A 331 32.21 -6.43 -6.72
C HIS A 331 31.96 -7.17 -8.04
N GLY A 332 31.70 -8.47 -8.00
CA GLY A 332 31.37 -9.23 -9.19
C GLY A 332 30.02 -8.84 -9.80
N LEU A 333 28.99 -8.64 -8.97
CA LEU A 333 27.69 -8.13 -9.45
C LEU A 333 27.81 -6.70 -9.97
N MET A 334 28.52 -5.83 -9.22
CA MET A 334 28.71 -4.43 -9.61
C MET A 334 29.49 -4.26 -10.91
N ALA A 335 30.50 -5.08 -11.17
CA ALA A 335 31.32 -5.00 -12.38
C ALA A 335 30.56 -5.40 -13.67
N ARG A 336 29.45 -6.14 -13.55
CA ARG A 336 28.73 -6.73 -14.69
C ARG A 336 27.39 -6.07 -14.96
N ARG A 337 26.98 -5.11 -14.13
CA ARG A 337 25.67 -4.49 -14.24
C ARG A 337 25.70 -3.11 -14.89
N ASN A 338 24.61 -2.77 -15.55
CA ASN A 338 24.21 -1.42 -15.91
C ASN A 338 23.22 -0.90 -14.86
N LEU A 339 23.39 0.33 -14.38
CA LEU A 339 22.52 0.94 -13.36
C LEU A 339 21.20 1.48 -13.94
N HIS A 340 21.06 1.56 -15.27
CA HIS A 340 19.83 1.98 -15.92
C HIS A 340 18.82 0.84 -16.14
N GLN A 341 19.13 -0.36 -15.64
CA GLN A 341 18.29 -1.54 -15.80
C GLN A 341 18.31 -2.37 -14.52
N PRO A 342 17.19 -3.03 -14.18
CA PRO A 342 17.16 -3.87 -13.01
C PRO A 342 17.92 -5.17 -13.27
N VAL A 343 18.39 -5.80 -12.20
CA VAL A 343 19.16 -7.05 -12.24
C VAL A 343 18.37 -8.12 -11.52
N LEU A 344 18.15 -9.24 -12.20
CA LEU A 344 17.78 -10.51 -11.57
C LEU A 344 19.07 -11.32 -11.36
N ALA A 345 19.50 -11.44 -10.10
CA ALA A 345 20.54 -12.36 -9.67
C ALA A 345 19.96 -13.78 -9.68
N GLN A 346 19.87 -14.34 -10.90
CA GLN A 346 19.00 -15.47 -11.20
C GLN A 346 19.61 -16.79 -10.71
N GLU A 347 20.90 -17.00 -10.98
CA GLU A 347 21.65 -18.20 -10.59
C GLU A 347 22.91 -17.77 -9.82
N VAL A 348 22.71 -17.22 -8.63
CA VAL A 348 23.79 -16.65 -7.79
C VAL A 348 23.86 -17.28 -6.40
N LEU A 349 22.70 -17.53 -5.77
CA LEU A 349 22.59 -18.07 -4.42
C LEU A 349 21.60 -19.25 -4.39
N TRP A 350 21.99 -20.36 -4.99
CA TRP A 350 21.21 -21.61 -5.00
C TRP A 350 21.78 -22.57 -3.96
N TYR A 351 21.06 -22.71 -2.85
CA TYR A 351 21.45 -23.57 -1.74
C TYR A 351 21.42 -25.04 -2.17
N GLY A 352 22.42 -25.82 -1.74
CA GLY A 352 22.51 -27.26 -2.06
C GLY A 352 22.82 -27.60 -3.52
N ASN A 353 23.11 -26.60 -4.36
CA ASN A 353 23.49 -26.84 -5.74
C ASN A 353 24.97 -27.23 -5.88
N ILE A 354 25.26 -28.34 -6.56
CA ILE A 354 26.62 -28.92 -6.69
C ILE A 354 27.59 -28.07 -7.52
N TYR A 355 27.08 -27.13 -8.32
CA TYR A 355 27.89 -26.20 -9.09
C TYR A 355 28.13 -24.87 -8.36
N GLN A 356 27.60 -24.73 -7.15
CA GLN A 356 27.77 -23.57 -6.28
C GLN A 356 28.47 -23.94 -4.97
N GLN A 357 28.79 -22.92 -4.17
CA GLN A 357 29.37 -23.15 -2.84
C GLN A 357 28.34 -23.71 -1.87
N THR A 358 28.81 -24.43 -0.85
CA THR A 358 27.98 -24.75 0.31
C THR A 358 27.95 -23.55 1.25
N TYR A 359 26.75 -23.16 1.68
CA TYR A 359 26.54 -22.01 2.58
C TYR A 359 26.02 -22.51 3.92
N ASN A 360 26.64 -22.08 5.01
CA ASN A 360 25.98 -22.12 6.32
C ASN A 360 24.96 -20.96 6.45
N ASP A 361 24.18 -20.95 7.52
CA ASP A 361 23.09 -19.97 7.72
C ASP A 361 23.57 -18.53 7.73
N GLU A 362 24.74 -18.29 8.34
CA GLU A 362 25.37 -16.97 8.39
C GLU A 362 25.80 -16.52 6.99
N GLN A 363 26.49 -17.38 6.24
CA GLN A 363 26.94 -17.10 4.88
C GLN A 363 25.76 -16.88 3.93
N LEU A 364 24.69 -17.68 4.07
CA LEU A 364 23.48 -17.55 3.28
C LEU A 364 22.84 -16.17 3.49
N ARG A 365 22.65 -15.77 4.76
CA ARG A 365 22.15 -14.46 5.16
C ARG A 365 23.03 -13.32 4.65
N LYS A 366 24.35 -13.43 4.85
CA LYS A 366 25.31 -12.40 4.45
C LYS A 366 25.34 -12.19 2.94
N ASN A 367 25.27 -13.28 2.16
CA ASN A 367 25.20 -13.20 0.71
C ASN A 367 23.86 -12.62 0.23
N ALA A 368 22.74 -12.97 0.87
CA ALA A 368 21.44 -12.39 0.53
C ALA A 368 21.43 -10.87 0.75
N PHE A 369 21.94 -10.37 1.89
CA PHE A 369 22.15 -8.94 2.10
C PHE A 369 23.06 -8.35 1.02
N THR A 370 24.18 -9.01 0.71
CA THR A 370 25.14 -8.53 -0.30
C THR A 370 24.52 -8.37 -1.68
N ILE A 371 23.68 -9.32 -2.12
CA ILE A 371 22.97 -9.25 -3.41
C ILE A 371 22.03 -8.04 -3.44
N MET A 372 21.28 -7.83 -2.36
CA MET A 372 20.39 -6.67 -2.22
C MET A 372 21.17 -5.35 -2.17
N MET A 373 22.29 -5.31 -1.46
CA MET A 373 23.19 -4.14 -1.39
C MET A 373 23.86 -3.85 -2.74
N ALA A 374 24.05 -4.86 -3.60
CA ALA A 374 24.48 -4.69 -4.98
C ALA A 374 23.33 -4.20 -5.89
N GLY A 375 22.15 -3.89 -5.34
CA GLY A 375 20.96 -3.41 -6.06
C GLY A 375 20.39 -4.43 -7.04
N ALA A 376 20.46 -5.72 -6.70
CA ALA A 376 19.97 -6.83 -7.51
C ALA A 376 18.84 -7.57 -6.79
N ALA A 377 17.90 -8.11 -7.55
CA ALA A 377 16.81 -8.91 -7.04
C ALA A 377 17.20 -10.40 -7.03
N LEU A 378 17.05 -11.04 -5.88
CA LEU A 378 17.48 -12.43 -5.67
C LEU A 378 16.45 -13.44 -6.19
N ASN A 379 16.90 -14.39 -7.00
CA ASN A 379 16.21 -15.67 -7.19
C ASN A 379 16.89 -16.76 -6.34
N PHE A 380 16.20 -17.19 -5.30
CA PHE A 380 16.66 -18.25 -4.41
C PHE A 380 16.29 -19.63 -4.96
N ALA A 381 17.07 -20.65 -4.61
CA ALA A 381 16.73 -22.04 -4.88
C ALA A 381 17.15 -22.93 -3.70
N ASP A 382 16.39 -23.98 -3.50
CA ASP A 382 16.67 -25.06 -2.54
C ASP A 382 16.86 -26.36 -3.33
N ASN A 383 18.11 -26.69 -3.61
CA ASN A 383 18.51 -27.85 -4.40
C ASN A 383 19.11 -28.95 -3.52
N ALA A 384 19.27 -30.13 -4.11
CA ALA A 384 20.06 -31.23 -3.57
C ALA A 384 20.79 -31.93 -4.73
N GLY A 385 21.63 -31.19 -5.45
CA GLY A 385 22.19 -31.62 -6.74
C GLY A 385 22.26 -30.48 -7.76
N THR A 386 21.69 -30.68 -8.95
CA THR A 386 21.59 -29.67 -10.01
C THR A 386 20.35 -28.78 -9.84
N SER A 387 20.16 -27.82 -10.76
CA SER A 387 18.99 -26.93 -10.83
C SER A 387 17.64 -27.64 -10.98
N SER A 388 17.64 -28.94 -11.28
CA SER A 388 16.44 -29.77 -11.47
C SER A 388 16.28 -30.85 -10.37
N THR A 389 16.94 -30.70 -9.22
CA THR A 389 16.96 -31.72 -8.13
C THR A 389 16.67 -31.12 -6.75
N GLY A 390 16.49 -31.97 -5.74
CA GLY A 390 16.09 -31.60 -4.39
C GLY A 390 14.67 -31.03 -4.35
N PHE A 391 14.38 -30.15 -3.39
CA PHE A 391 13.06 -29.53 -3.29
C PHE A 391 12.68 -28.76 -4.57
N THR A 392 13.61 -28.05 -5.20
CA THR A 392 13.40 -27.43 -6.53
C THR A 392 13.01 -28.44 -7.63
N GLY A 393 13.48 -29.68 -7.55
CA GLY A 393 13.22 -30.73 -8.55
C GLY A 393 11.94 -31.53 -8.27
N THR A 394 11.60 -31.74 -7.00
CA THR A 394 10.43 -32.53 -6.58
C THR A 394 9.23 -31.68 -6.27
N LEU A 395 9.44 -30.45 -5.78
CA LEU A 395 8.44 -29.54 -5.23
C LEU A 395 7.60 -30.16 -4.11
N ASN A 396 8.11 -31.24 -3.51
CA ASN A 396 7.50 -31.90 -2.38
C ASN A 396 7.83 -31.13 -1.10
N ILE A 397 6.80 -30.60 -0.46
CA ILE A 397 6.93 -29.76 0.74
C ILE A 397 7.71 -30.46 1.86
N SER A 398 7.73 -31.79 1.96
CA SER A 398 8.52 -32.49 2.98
C SER A 398 10.03 -32.43 2.77
N GLU A 399 10.51 -32.09 1.57
CA GLU A 399 11.93 -32.05 1.20
C GLU A 399 12.55 -30.66 1.35
N ARG A 400 11.74 -29.64 1.63
CA ARG A 400 12.20 -28.25 1.76
C ARG A 400 13.03 -28.04 3.02
N HIS A 401 14.04 -27.18 2.93
CA HIS A 401 14.78 -26.66 4.08
C HIS A 401 14.14 -25.34 4.54
N GLN A 402 13.03 -25.44 5.28
CA GLN A 402 12.20 -24.29 5.67
C GLN A 402 12.99 -23.17 6.39
N ASP A 403 13.96 -23.54 7.22
CA ASP A 403 14.85 -22.61 7.92
C ASP A 403 15.69 -21.76 6.94
N LYS A 404 16.11 -22.32 5.81
CA LYS A 404 16.83 -21.58 4.76
C LYS A 404 15.94 -20.56 4.07
N HIS A 405 14.67 -20.92 3.80
CA HIS A 405 13.68 -19.99 3.27
C HIS A 405 13.40 -18.83 4.24
N GLU A 406 13.30 -19.10 5.55
CA GLU A 406 13.11 -18.08 6.58
C GLU A 406 14.28 -17.10 6.68
N ILE A 407 15.52 -17.57 6.52
CA ILE A 407 16.71 -16.71 6.48
C ILE A 407 16.61 -15.70 5.33
N ILE A 408 16.28 -16.17 4.12
CA ILE A 408 16.14 -15.30 2.96
C ILE A 408 14.97 -14.34 3.11
N LYS A 409 13.83 -14.82 3.63
CA LYS A 409 12.65 -13.99 3.90
C LYS A 409 12.97 -12.82 4.82
N LYS A 410 13.70 -13.05 5.92
CA LYS A 410 14.09 -11.99 6.86
C LYS A 410 14.90 -10.87 6.21
N VAL A 411 15.74 -11.21 5.22
CA VAL A 411 16.48 -10.20 4.44
C VAL A 411 15.52 -9.40 3.57
N TRP A 412 14.60 -10.05 2.85
CA TRP A 412 13.59 -9.35 2.04
C TRP A 412 12.66 -8.48 2.88
N ASP A 413 12.22 -8.95 4.05
CA ASP A 413 11.38 -8.19 4.98
C ASP A 413 12.09 -6.94 5.47
N PHE A 414 13.40 -7.03 5.73
CA PHE A 414 14.19 -5.84 6.07
C PHE A 414 14.21 -4.81 4.93
N PHE A 415 14.45 -5.24 3.69
CA PHE A 415 14.47 -4.30 2.56
C PHE A 415 13.09 -3.68 2.29
N GLU A 416 11.99 -4.42 2.47
CA GLU A 416 10.63 -3.87 2.40
C GLU A 416 10.33 -2.88 3.55
N SER A 417 11.02 -2.97 4.69
CA SER A 417 10.86 -2.03 5.81
C SER A 417 11.51 -0.66 5.58
N ILE A 418 12.28 -0.49 4.51
CA ILE A 418 12.97 0.76 4.14
C ILE A 418 12.56 1.17 2.72
N PRO A 419 12.77 2.44 2.29
CA PRO A 419 12.44 2.87 0.94
C PRO A 419 13.49 2.37 -0.08
N TYR A 420 13.68 1.05 -0.15
CA TYR A 420 14.73 0.42 -0.97
C TYR A 420 14.64 0.83 -2.43
N TYR A 421 13.42 1.05 -2.94
CA TYR A 421 13.17 1.49 -4.31
C TYR A 421 13.79 2.85 -4.64
N GLU A 422 14.08 3.70 -3.65
CA GLU A 422 14.80 4.96 -3.86
C GLU A 422 16.34 4.80 -3.79
N LEU A 423 16.82 3.58 -3.53
CA LEU A 423 18.22 3.33 -3.26
C LEU A 423 18.99 2.83 -4.49
N SER A 424 20.22 3.31 -4.64
CA SER A 424 21.11 2.89 -5.72
C SER A 424 22.48 2.49 -5.16
N PRO A 425 23.09 1.39 -5.62
CA PRO A 425 24.42 1.02 -5.17
C PRO A 425 25.47 1.96 -5.72
N ALA A 426 26.47 2.28 -4.88
CA ALA A 426 27.63 3.07 -5.29
C ALA A 426 28.93 2.48 -4.74
N LEU A 427 30.05 2.81 -5.40
CA LEU A 427 31.36 2.21 -5.12
C LEU A 427 32.36 3.13 -4.40
N LYS A 428 32.10 4.44 -4.28
CA LYS A 428 33.15 5.43 -3.97
C LYS A 428 32.96 6.25 -2.71
N ASP A 429 31.88 6.02 -1.97
CA ASP A 429 31.47 6.92 -0.89
C ASP A 429 31.62 6.31 0.51
N THR A 430 32.32 5.18 0.63
CA THR A 430 32.68 4.58 1.92
C THR A 430 34.05 3.92 1.89
N ASN A 431 34.71 3.79 3.05
CA ASN A 431 35.97 3.06 3.20
C ASN A 431 35.81 1.59 3.63
N ASN A 432 34.60 1.17 4.00
CA ASN A 432 34.32 -0.18 4.47
C ASN A 432 32.84 -0.53 4.22
N GLY A 433 32.58 -1.77 3.82
CA GLY A 433 31.23 -2.26 3.54
C GLY A 433 30.67 -1.92 2.17
N TYR A 434 29.42 -2.33 1.97
CA TYR A 434 28.65 -2.12 0.76
C TYR A 434 27.64 -1.02 0.98
N TYR A 435 27.42 -0.20 -0.04
CA TYR A 435 26.82 1.12 0.13
C TYR A 435 25.67 1.32 -0.84
N LEU A 436 24.53 1.73 -0.29
CA LEU A 436 23.37 2.21 -1.03
C LEU A 436 23.17 3.71 -0.75
N ASP A 437 23.18 4.53 -1.81
CA ASP A 437 22.76 5.93 -1.74
C ASP A 437 21.26 6.08 -1.96
N ARG A 438 20.70 7.17 -1.45
CA ARG A 438 19.37 7.66 -1.79
C ARG A 438 19.53 9.05 -2.43
N LYS A 439 19.31 9.13 -3.74
CA LYS A 439 19.46 10.39 -4.52
C LYS A 439 20.86 11.01 -4.36
N GLY A 440 21.90 10.17 -4.35
CA GLY A 440 23.30 10.60 -4.26
C GLY A 440 23.83 10.84 -2.84
N GLU A 441 23.01 10.64 -1.81
CA GLU A 441 23.37 10.77 -0.39
C GLU A 441 23.48 9.40 0.31
N PRO A 442 24.44 9.20 1.23
CA PRO A 442 24.53 8.00 2.04
C PRO A 442 23.22 7.67 2.74
N TYR A 443 22.75 6.42 2.58
CA TYR A 443 21.53 5.96 3.24
C TYR A 443 21.74 4.67 4.03
N LEU A 444 22.33 3.64 3.43
CA LEU A 444 22.54 2.36 4.07
C LEU A 444 23.93 1.82 3.75
N VAL A 445 24.67 1.42 4.78
CA VAL A 445 25.95 0.70 4.62
C VAL A 445 25.84 -0.65 5.29
N TYR A 446 26.27 -1.71 4.62
CA TYR A 446 26.31 -3.06 5.19
C TYR A 446 27.75 -3.48 5.43
N LEU A 447 28.05 -3.90 6.65
CA LEU A 447 29.36 -4.38 7.09
C LEU A 447 29.25 -5.88 7.39
N PRO A 448 29.64 -6.78 6.46
CA PRO A 448 29.56 -8.23 6.67
C PRO A 448 30.40 -8.76 7.83
N SER A 449 31.38 -7.99 8.31
CA SER A 449 32.31 -8.37 9.38
C SER A 449 32.48 -7.27 10.44
N GLY A 450 31.57 -6.30 10.49
CA GLY A 450 31.65 -5.16 11.39
C GLY A 450 32.84 -4.24 11.10
N GLY A 451 33.50 -3.78 12.17
CA GLY A 451 34.64 -2.86 12.08
C GLY A 451 34.26 -1.37 11.99
N ASN A 452 35.24 -0.54 11.65
CA ASN A 452 35.06 0.91 11.52
C ASN A 452 34.62 1.27 10.09
N VAL A 453 33.71 2.23 9.96
CA VAL A 453 33.26 2.76 8.68
C VAL A 453 33.19 4.29 8.69
N SER A 454 33.54 4.88 7.56
CA SER A 454 33.32 6.27 7.23
C SER A 454 32.58 6.36 5.90
N VAL A 455 31.62 7.27 5.81
CA VAL A 455 31.00 7.69 4.55
C VAL A 455 31.49 9.08 4.16
N TYR A 456 31.76 9.28 2.88
CA TYR A 456 32.44 10.47 2.38
C TYR A 456 31.49 11.38 1.59
N ARG A 457 30.94 12.37 2.30
CA ARG A 457 30.27 13.56 1.72
C ARG A 457 30.62 14.79 2.55
N ASN A 458 30.94 15.91 1.89
CA ASN A 458 31.36 17.14 2.56
C ASN A 458 30.15 17.87 3.17
N ASN A 459 30.30 18.35 4.42
CA ASN A 459 29.35 19.26 5.09
C ASN A 459 27.92 18.73 5.23
N VAL A 460 27.76 17.46 5.60
CA VAL A 460 26.45 16.85 5.87
C VAL A 460 26.49 16.10 7.20
N SER A 461 25.46 16.29 8.02
CA SER A 461 25.22 15.47 9.21
C SER A 461 24.18 14.40 8.91
N TYR A 462 24.14 13.33 9.69
CA TYR A 462 23.21 12.21 9.57
C TYR A 462 22.69 11.83 10.95
N LEU A 463 21.44 11.40 11.04
CA LEU A 463 20.95 10.61 12.15
C LEU A 463 21.29 9.14 11.86
N GLY A 464 22.14 8.55 12.71
CA GLY A 464 22.66 7.20 12.51
C GLY A 464 22.00 6.16 13.42
N GLU A 465 21.86 4.94 12.89
CA GLU A 465 21.39 3.76 13.62
C GLU A 465 22.15 2.51 13.12
N TRP A 466 22.67 1.71 14.05
CA TRP A 466 23.16 0.37 13.78
C TRP A 466 22.02 -0.64 13.85
N ILE A 467 21.96 -1.58 12.91
CA ILE A 467 20.95 -2.62 12.82
C ILE A 467 21.68 -3.96 12.71
N LYS A 468 21.41 -4.89 13.61
CA LYS A 468 22.09 -6.19 13.60
C LYS A 468 21.60 -7.00 12.40
N GLY A 469 22.50 -7.53 11.58
CA GLY A 469 22.10 -8.30 10.40
C GLY A 469 21.39 -9.61 10.75
N SER A 470 21.71 -10.23 11.89
CA SER A 470 21.14 -11.53 12.30
C SER A 470 19.75 -11.41 12.92
N ASP A 471 19.42 -10.23 13.42
CA ASP A 471 18.10 -9.85 13.91
C ASP A 471 17.91 -8.34 13.74
N THR A 472 17.19 -7.95 12.70
CA THR A 472 17.01 -6.55 12.29
C THR A 472 16.10 -5.74 13.24
N ASN A 473 15.53 -6.39 14.26
CA ASN A 473 14.86 -5.72 15.38
C ASN A 473 15.85 -5.15 16.40
N ILE A 474 17.08 -5.68 16.44
CA ILE A 474 18.14 -5.14 17.31
C ILE A 474 18.71 -3.90 16.62
N ARG A 475 18.31 -2.74 17.15
CA ARG A 475 18.68 -1.42 16.64
C ARG A 475 19.31 -0.57 17.73
N ILE A 476 20.42 0.09 17.40
CA ILE A 476 21.21 0.91 18.32
C ILE A 476 21.39 2.29 17.69
N SER A 477 20.72 3.29 18.24
CA SER A 477 20.92 4.67 17.79
C SER A 477 22.32 5.16 18.16
N ILE A 478 22.98 5.85 17.22
CA ILE A 478 24.26 6.53 17.45
C ILE A 478 24.13 8.06 17.41
N GLY A 479 22.89 8.57 17.39
CA GLY A 479 22.61 10.01 17.38
C GLY A 479 23.02 10.71 16.08
N ILE A 480 23.32 12.01 16.19
CA ILE A 480 23.79 12.82 15.06
C ILE A 480 25.28 12.56 14.84
N THR A 481 25.66 12.27 13.61
CA THR A 481 27.05 12.02 13.20
C THR A 481 27.36 12.74 11.89
N ASN A 482 28.63 13.08 11.66
CA ASN A 482 29.12 13.54 10.36
C ASN A 482 29.46 12.38 9.40
N GLY A 483 29.15 11.14 9.79
CA GLY A 483 29.38 9.94 8.99
C GLY A 483 30.81 9.39 9.06
N LYS A 484 31.70 9.95 9.89
CA LYS A 484 33.11 9.53 9.99
C LYS A 484 33.39 8.68 11.23
N ASN A 485 34.32 7.74 11.10
CA ASN A 485 34.88 6.90 12.15
C ASN A 485 33.84 6.17 13.01
N LEU A 486 32.78 5.68 12.39
CA LEU A 486 31.68 4.99 13.06
C LEU A 486 32.08 3.53 13.32
N GLN A 487 32.10 3.13 14.58
CA GLN A 487 32.48 1.78 15.00
C GLN A 487 31.23 0.88 15.09
N ALA A 488 31.23 -0.23 14.36
CA ALA A 488 30.20 -1.26 14.51
C ALA A 488 30.25 -1.86 15.94
N PRO A 489 29.09 -2.25 16.52
CA PRO A 489 29.03 -2.74 17.91
C PRO A 489 29.81 -4.04 18.18
N SER A 490 30.07 -4.85 17.17
CA SER A 490 30.86 -6.09 17.27
C SER A 490 31.48 -6.47 15.91
N ASN A 491 32.18 -7.61 15.86
CA ASN A 491 32.70 -8.22 14.62
C ASN A 491 31.66 -9.09 13.88
N GLU A 492 30.40 -9.10 14.34
CA GLU A 492 29.29 -9.66 13.58
C GLU A 492 28.92 -8.72 12.42
N ASP A 493 27.95 -9.09 11.59
CA ASP A 493 27.48 -8.21 10.52
C ASP A 493 26.41 -7.20 10.98
N TRP A 494 26.57 -5.98 10.50
CA TRP A 494 25.76 -4.83 10.88
C TRP A 494 25.41 -3.99 9.67
N LEU A 495 24.18 -3.46 9.65
CA LEU A 495 23.81 -2.37 8.76
C LEU A 495 23.88 -1.04 9.51
N LEU A 496 24.42 -0.01 8.88
CA LEU A 496 24.40 1.37 9.32
C LEU A 496 23.40 2.14 8.48
N LEU A 497 22.29 2.53 9.08
CA LEU A 497 21.30 3.41 8.48
C LEU A 497 21.67 4.87 8.78
N LEU A 498 21.82 5.69 7.74
CA LEU A 498 22.18 7.11 7.81
C LEU A 498 21.07 7.93 7.16
N LYS A 499 20.29 8.64 7.97
CA LYS A 499 19.28 9.58 7.46
C LYS A 499 19.87 10.98 7.45
N ARG A 500 20.07 11.56 6.27
CA ARG A 500 20.62 12.91 6.13
C ARG A 500 19.86 13.92 7.00
N VAL A 501 20.63 14.68 7.75
CA VAL A 501 20.25 15.88 8.49
C VAL A 501 20.63 17.02 7.55
N ASN A 502 19.70 17.52 6.71
CA ASN A 502 20.01 18.71 5.90
C ASN A 502 20.27 19.88 6.87
N GLU A 503 21.14 20.84 6.57
CA GLU A 503 21.23 22.06 7.42
C GLU A 503 19.91 22.88 7.41
N LYS A 504 18.98 22.55 6.50
CA LYS A 504 17.56 22.98 6.53
C LYS A 504 16.58 21.94 7.10
N ASN A 505 17.00 20.69 7.22
CA ASN A 505 16.27 19.54 7.77
C ASN A 505 17.19 18.77 8.71
N ALA A 506 17.66 19.43 9.77
CA ALA A 506 17.93 18.68 10.96
C ALA A 506 16.58 18.12 11.35
N VAL A 507 16.34 16.85 11.03
CA VAL A 507 15.26 16.08 11.64
C VAL A 507 15.70 15.82 13.08
N ASN A 508 15.71 16.92 13.81
CA ASN A 508 15.21 16.98 15.14
C ASN A 508 13.85 16.24 15.09
N PHE A 509 13.57 15.36 16.04
CA PHE A 509 12.21 14.85 16.27
C PHE A 509 11.24 15.97 16.71
N ASN A 510 11.54 17.22 16.32
CA ASN A 510 10.93 18.44 16.77
C ASN A 510 10.23 19.25 15.68
N ASN A 511 10.30 18.90 14.39
CA ASN A 511 9.66 19.69 13.34
C ASN A 511 8.30 19.11 12.91
N PRO A 512 7.21 19.89 12.95
CA PRO A 512 5.90 19.45 12.49
C PRO A 512 5.82 19.15 10.99
N LEU A 513 5.08 18.12 10.62
CA LEU A 513 4.68 17.77 9.26
C LEU A 513 3.57 18.71 8.77
N PHE A 514 3.76 19.35 7.61
CA PHE A 514 2.70 20.11 6.96
C PHE A 514 1.59 19.19 6.43
N ILE A 515 0.37 19.39 6.89
CA ILE A 515 -0.81 18.60 6.53
C ILE A 515 -1.59 19.26 5.39
N GLY A 516 -1.65 20.59 5.35
CA GLY A 516 -2.41 21.32 4.33
C GLY A 516 -2.70 22.75 4.76
N MET A 517 -3.29 23.53 3.85
CA MET A 517 -3.75 24.87 4.18
C MET A 517 -5.16 24.80 4.76
N GLY A 518 -5.39 25.45 5.89
CA GLY A 518 -6.69 25.51 6.54
C GLY A 518 -6.60 25.88 8.01
N SER A 519 -7.75 25.82 8.67
CA SER A 519 -7.94 26.19 10.08
C SER A 519 -8.85 25.20 10.81
N TYR A 520 -8.93 25.32 12.13
CA TYR A 520 -9.76 24.48 13.01
C TYR A 520 -9.48 22.97 12.82
N PRO A 521 -8.24 22.50 13.00
CA PRO A 521 -7.95 21.09 12.80
C PRO A 521 -8.60 20.22 13.90
N ASP A 522 -8.89 18.98 13.57
CA ASP A 522 -9.20 17.92 14.53
C ASP A 522 -8.53 16.60 14.12
N ILE A 523 -8.24 15.74 15.09
CA ILE A 523 -7.49 14.50 14.90
C ILE A 523 -8.04 13.36 15.76
N THR A 524 -8.07 12.16 15.20
CA THR A 524 -8.27 10.91 15.95
C THR A 524 -7.32 9.83 15.43
N ALA A 525 -7.09 8.79 16.23
CA ALA A 525 -6.39 7.58 15.80
C ALA A 525 -7.39 6.43 15.60
N ASP A 526 -7.14 5.57 14.61
CA ASP A 526 -7.84 4.30 14.49
C ASP A 526 -7.15 3.19 15.32
N LYS A 527 -7.74 1.99 15.32
CA LYS A 527 -7.19 0.81 16.02
C LYS A 527 -5.81 0.35 15.51
N ASN A 528 -5.43 0.76 14.31
CA ASN A 528 -4.14 0.43 13.69
C ASN A 528 -3.08 1.52 13.93
N GLY A 529 -3.42 2.61 14.64
CA GLY A 529 -2.53 3.73 14.87
C GLY A 529 -2.46 4.74 13.72
N ILE A 530 -3.30 4.60 12.69
CA ILE A 530 -3.41 5.58 11.60
C ILE A 530 -4.11 6.82 12.15
N LEU A 531 -3.52 7.98 11.88
CA LEU A 531 -4.07 9.27 12.28
C LEU A 531 -4.99 9.80 11.19
N HIS A 532 -6.19 10.20 11.59
CA HIS A 532 -7.21 10.77 10.71
C HIS A 532 -7.41 12.22 11.09
N ILE A 533 -7.21 13.13 10.13
CA ILE A 533 -7.13 14.58 10.38
C ILE A 533 -8.15 15.28 9.50
N THR A 534 -8.88 16.22 10.08
CA THR A 534 -9.75 17.15 9.34
C THR A 534 -9.39 18.59 9.63
N TYR A 535 -9.70 19.48 8.69
CA TYR A 535 -9.51 20.93 8.82
C TYR A 535 -10.36 21.65 7.78
N VAL A 536 -10.64 22.93 8.01
CA VAL A 536 -11.45 23.74 7.10
C VAL A 536 -10.57 24.57 6.17
N ARG A 537 -10.79 24.46 4.86
CA ARG A 537 -10.19 25.31 3.83
C ARG A 537 -11.26 26.00 3.00
N ASP A 538 -11.24 27.32 2.98
CA ASP A 538 -12.12 28.20 2.17
C ASP A 538 -13.64 28.06 2.34
N THR A 539 -14.12 27.05 3.07
CA THR A 539 -15.51 26.69 3.48
C THR A 539 -15.65 25.17 3.52
N SER A 540 -14.77 24.44 2.84
CA SER A 540 -14.78 22.99 2.72
C SER A 540 -14.09 22.31 3.90
N LEU A 541 -14.71 21.27 4.44
CA LEU A 541 -14.03 20.37 5.37
C LEU A 541 -13.19 19.37 4.58
N MET A 542 -11.88 19.49 4.75
CA MET A 542 -10.86 18.63 4.15
C MET A 542 -10.51 17.50 5.11
N TYR A 543 -10.13 16.36 4.54
CA TYR A 543 -9.70 15.17 5.25
C TYR A 543 -8.37 14.66 4.70
N ARG A 544 -7.48 14.20 5.59
CA ARG A 544 -6.27 13.44 5.28
C ARG A 544 -6.08 12.34 6.32
N ASN A 545 -5.39 11.27 5.94
CA ASN A 545 -4.81 10.34 6.90
C ASN A 545 -3.29 10.46 6.90
N TYR A 546 -2.68 10.09 8.01
CA TYR A 546 -1.24 9.94 8.15
C TYR A 546 -0.97 8.61 8.84
N ASN A 547 -0.14 7.78 8.22
CA ASN A 547 0.34 6.55 8.82
C ASN A 547 1.71 6.82 9.46
N PRO A 548 1.81 6.80 10.80
CA PRO A 548 3.08 7.00 11.51
C PRO A 548 4.13 5.95 11.20
N ASP A 549 3.73 4.70 10.95
CA ASP A 549 4.63 3.57 10.76
C ASP A 549 5.32 3.64 9.40
N THR A 550 4.59 4.05 8.36
CA THR A 550 5.13 4.22 7.01
C THR A 550 5.53 5.66 6.70
N ASN A 551 5.35 6.59 7.65
CA ASN A 551 5.51 8.03 7.48
C ASN A 551 4.83 8.56 6.20
N THR A 552 3.64 8.06 5.89
CA THR A 552 2.93 8.38 4.65
C THR A 552 1.72 9.27 4.93
N LEU A 553 1.66 10.41 4.27
CA LEU A 553 0.51 11.31 4.29
C LEU A 553 -0.40 11.01 3.10
N GLY A 554 -1.64 10.62 3.36
CA GLY A 554 -2.64 10.38 2.31
C GLY A 554 -3.00 11.62 1.52
N ASN A 555 -3.65 11.41 0.38
CA ASN A 555 -4.18 12.51 -0.43
C ASN A 555 -5.19 13.33 0.36
N GLU A 556 -5.23 14.63 0.09
CA GLU A 556 -6.26 15.51 0.63
C GLU A 556 -7.58 15.27 -0.11
N VAL A 557 -8.64 15.03 0.65
CA VAL A 557 -9.97 14.70 0.13
C VAL A 557 -11.00 15.65 0.72
N PHE A 558 -11.91 16.15 -0.13
CA PHE A 558 -13.07 16.90 0.31
C PHE A 558 -14.14 15.97 0.88
N THR A 559 -14.61 16.23 2.10
CA THR A 559 -15.55 15.36 2.82
C THR A 559 -17.02 15.51 2.41
N SER A 560 -17.30 16.27 1.33
CA SER A 560 -18.64 16.75 0.95
C SER A 560 -19.29 17.77 1.90
N LEU A 561 -18.69 18.05 3.07
CA LEU A 561 -19.22 19.01 4.04
C LEU A 561 -18.68 20.42 3.83
N THR A 562 -19.57 21.40 3.89
CA THR A 562 -19.25 22.82 3.75
C THR A 562 -19.77 23.60 4.95
N CYS A 563 -19.05 24.65 5.34
CA CYS A 563 -19.41 25.54 6.42
C CYS A 563 -19.32 27.00 5.96
N LEU A 564 -20.26 27.84 6.41
CA LEU A 564 -20.28 29.26 6.07
C LEU A 564 -19.29 30.02 6.97
N LYS A 565 -18.35 30.74 6.36
CA LYS A 565 -17.43 31.67 7.06
C LYS A 565 -18.24 32.69 7.85
N ASP A 566 -17.81 32.97 9.08
CA ASP A 566 -18.34 34.03 9.96
C ASP A 566 -19.87 34.02 10.16
N SER A 567 -20.45 32.82 10.18
CA SER A 567 -21.87 32.62 10.48
C SER A 567 -22.06 32.15 11.92
N PHE A 568 -23.25 32.42 12.48
CA PHE A 568 -23.70 31.85 13.75
C PHE A 568 -23.69 30.31 13.80
N LEU A 569 -23.50 29.68 12.63
CA LEU A 569 -23.53 28.24 12.37
C LEU A 569 -22.17 27.73 11.83
N GLY A 570 -21.13 28.56 11.92
CA GLY A 570 -19.79 28.28 11.41
C GLY A 570 -18.93 27.41 12.32
N PRO A 571 -17.70 27.09 11.88
CA PRO A 571 -16.78 26.23 12.63
C PRO A 571 -16.30 26.83 13.96
N ASN A 572 -16.47 28.14 14.16
CA ASN A 572 -16.21 28.83 15.43
C ASN A 572 -17.24 28.49 16.53
N ARG A 573 -18.44 28.04 16.17
CA ARG A 573 -19.48 27.60 17.12
C ARG A 573 -19.57 26.09 17.25
N SER A 574 -19.30 25.38 16.16
CA SER A 574 -19.29 23.92 16.11
C SER A 574 -18.08 23.47 15.31
N LYS A 575 -16.98 23.26 16.01
CA LYS A 575 -15.67 22.91 15.45
C LYS A 575 -15.73 21.56 14.74
N PRO A 576 -14.81 21.30 13.79
CA PRO A 576 -14.63 19.98 13.23
C PRO A 576 -14.45 18.91 14.33
N VAL A 577 -15.13 17.80 14.15
CA VAL A 577 -14.95 16.59 14.97
C VAL A 577 -14.78 15.41 14.03
N ILE A 578 -13.71 14.62 14.21
CA ILE A 578 -13.48 13.37 13.48
C ILE A 578 -13.43 12.18 14.44
N LYS A 579 -14.11 11.09 14.07
CA LYS A 579 -14.13 9.82 14.80
C LYS A 579 -14.01 8.65 13.83
N VAL A 580 -13.46 7.54 14.31
CA VAL A 580 -13.40 6.27 13.58
C VAL A 580 -14.11 5.22 14.42
N ASP A 581 -15.09 4.54 13.83
CA ASP A 581 -15.83 3.49 14.53
C ASP A 581 -15.04 2.16 14.62
N SER A 582 -15.58 1.19 15.35
CA SER A 582 -14.95 -0.13 15.54
C SER A 582 -14.73 -0.92 14.23
N LYS A 583 -15.48 -0.58 13.17
CA LYS A 583 -15.40 -1.17 11.83
C LYS A 583 -14.43 -0.43 10.91
N GLY A 584 -13.90 0.72 11.34
CA GLY A 584 -12.98 1.54 10.56
C GLY A 584 -13.67 2.60 9.68
N PHE A 585 -14.98 2.81 9.83
CA PHE A 585 -15.67 3.88 9.13
C PHE A 585 -15.32 5.23 9.75
N ILE A 586 -15.12 6.22 8.89
CA ILE A 586 -14.72 7.56 9.29
C ILE A 586 -15.96 8.44 9.33
N HIS A 587 -16.15 9.13 10.45
CA HIS A 587 -17.28 10.02 10.70
C HIS A 587 -16.75 11.42 10.98
N VAL A 588 -17.38 12.42 10.36
CA VAL A 588 -16.98 13.81 10.47
C VAL A 588 -18.19 14.69 10.75
N PHE A 589 -17.98 15.73 11.55
CA PHE A 589 -18.97 16.76 11.83
C PHE A 589 -18.33 18.13 11.72
N VAL A 590 -19.04 19.13 11.18
CA VAL A 590 -18.63 20.55 11.23
C VAL A 590 -19.85 21.47 11.11
N GLY A 591 -19.92 22.54 11.89
CA GLY A 591 -21.03 23.49 11.85
C GLY A 591 -22.36 22.81 12.23
N GLN A 592 -23.18 22.49 11.23
CA GLN A 592 -24.45 21.76 11.37
C GLN A 592 -24.50 20.48 10.55
N GLN A 593 -23.38 20.06 9.99
CA GLN A 593 -23.34 19.00 9.00
C GLN A 593 -22.60 17.80 9.55
N TYR A 594 -23.15 16.63 9.25
CA TYR A 594 -22.55 15.35 9.55
C TYR A 594 -22.33 14.58 8.24
N GLY A 595 -21.22 13.85 8.17
CA GLY A 595 -20.90 12.96 7.07
C GLY A 595 -20.12 11.74 7.53
N TYR A 596 -20.15 10.68 6.74
CA TYR A 596 -19.32 9.50 6.96
C TYR A 596 -18.83 8.93 5.63
N PHE A 597 -17.70 8.22 5.67
CA PHE A 597 -17.14 7.55 4.50
C PHE A 597 -17.58 6.08 4.48
N ASP A 598 -18.28 5.65 3.43
CA ASP A 598 -18.86 4.31 3.31
C ASP A 598 -17.93 3.29 2.60
N ASN A 599 -16.63 3.57 2.55
CA ASN A 599 -15.58 2.92 1.74
C ASN A 599 -15.58 3.23 0.24
N ASN A 600 -16.56 4.00 -0.27
CA ASN A 600 -16.60 4.38 -1.67
C ASN A 600 -16.74 5.90 -1.86
N SER A 601 -17.60 6.56 -1.07
CA SER A 601 -17.81 8.00 -1.14
C SER A 601 -18.20 8.61 0.22
N TRP A 602 -18.10 9.93 0.32
CA TRP A 602 -18.58 10.67 1.49
C TRP A 602 -20.09 10.86 1.41
N VAL A 603 -20.80 10.35 2.40
CA VAL A 603 -22.26 10.43 2.51
C VAL A 603 -22.63 11.46 3.57
N LYS A 604 -23.42 12.45 3.17
CA LYS A 604 -23.91 13.53 4.05
C LYS A 604 -25.32 13.21 4.55
N ILE A 605 -25.54 13.34 5.87
CA ILE A 605 -26.84 13.20 6.51
C ILE A 605 -27.08 14.39 7.43
N ASP A 606 -28.29 14.92 7.42
CA ASP A 606 -28.69 16.00 8.33
C ASP A 606 -28.75 15.49 9.78
N PRO A 607 -27.91 16.00 10.68
CA PRO A 607 -27.90 15.60 12.08
C PRO A 607 -29.02 16.25 12.91
N ASN A 608 -29.82 17.16 12.32
CA ASN A 608 -30.78 18.01 13.01
C ASN A 608 -30.12 18.74 14.21
N ALA A 609 -28.88 19.17 14.00
CA ALA A 609 -28.05 19.83 14.99
C ALA A 609 -28.04 21.34 14.75
N THR A 610 -28.04 22.11 15.85
CA THR A 610 -28.15 23.57 15.80
C THR A 610 -26.79 24.24 15.86
N ARG A 611 -26.16 24.30 17.04
CA ARG A 611 -24.82 24.85 17.28
C ARG A 611 -24.34 24.38 18.65
N ASP A 612 -23.09 24.73 19.00
CA ASP A 612 -22.49 24.41 20.29
C ASP A 612 -22.53 22.87 20.51
N THR A 613 -22.00 22.15 19.52
CA THR A 613 -22.13 20.70 19.38
C THR A 613 -20.82 19.96 19.56
N ASP A 614 -20.91 18.70 19.97
CA ASP A 614 -19.82 17.71 19.94
C ASP A 614 -20.38 16.34 19.51
N MET A 615 -19.51 15.44 19.04
CA MET A 615 -19.89 14.13 18.51
C MET A 615 -19.01 13.02 19.08
N ASP A 616 -19.63 11.89 19.41
CA ASP A 616 -18.91 10.64 19.66
C ASP A 616 -19.70 9.42 19.18
N ILE A 617 -19.04 8.26 19.15
CA ILE A 617 -19.55 7.03 18.54
C ILE A 617 -19.37 5.87 19.52
N ASP A 618 -20.39 5.03 19.63
CA ASP A 618 -20.32 3.82 20.45
C ASP A 618 -19.67 2.64 19.71
N GLN A 619 -19.43 1.54 20.42
CA GLN A 619 -18.78 0.35 19.84
C GLN A 619 -19.60 -0.32 18.74
N ASP A 620 -20.90 -0.05 18.68
CA ASP A 620 -21.80 -0.61 17.68
C ASP A 620 -21.84 0.24 16.39
N GLY A 621 -21.24 1.43 16.41
CA GLY A 621 -21.25 2.40 15.31
C GLY A 621 -22.43 3.38 15.37
N THR A 622 -23.11 3.47 16.51
CA THR A 622 -24.17 4.47 16.73
C THR A 622 -23.51 5.81 17.00
N VAL A 623 -23.93 6.83 16.26
CA VAL A 623 -23.41 8.19 16.37
C VAL A 623 -24.30 9.01 17.28
N TYR A 624 -23.69 9.73 18.24
CA TYR A 624 -24.37 10.63 19.16
C TYR A 624 -23.81 12.03 18.99
N ILE A 625 -24.72 13.00 18.83
CA ILE A 625 -24.39 14.42 18.71
C ILE A 625 -25.07 15.14 19.86
N VAL A 626 -24.26 15.67 20.78
CA VAL A 626 -24.76 16.59 21.81
C VAL A 626 -24.90 17.97 21.18
N LYS A 627 -25.97 18.68 21.54
CA LYS A 627 -26.29 20.00 21.00
C LYS A 627 -26.91 20.90 22.05
N ARG A 628 -26.77 22.20 21.83
CA ARG A 628 -27.57 23.19 22.55
C ARG A 628 -29.03 23.16 22.13
N GLY A 629 -29.91 23.27 23.12
CA GLY A 629 -31.35 23.20 22.94
C GLY A 629 -31.82 21.75 22.99
N GLY A 630 -32.40 21.36 24.12
CA GLY A 630 -32.99 20.04 24.30
C GLY A 630 -34.17 19.79 23.36
N SER A 631 -34.45 18.53 23.11
CA SER A 631 -35.57 18.11 22.26
C SER A 631 -36.79 17.66 23.10
N ASN A 632 -36.61 17.51 24.42
CA ASN A 632 -37.55 16.92 25.36
C ASN A 632 -37.72 17.72 26.66
N GLY A 633 -37.47 19.03 26.62
CA GLY A 633 -37.68 19.97 27.73
C GLY A 633 -36.45 20.30 28.58
N GLY A 634 -35.26 19.82 28.19
CA GLY A 634 -33.98 20.24 28.74
C GLY A 634 -33.29 21.36 27.95
N SER A 635 -32.15 21.84 28.43
CA SER A 635 -31.32 22.87 27.81
C SER A 635 -30.21 22.28 26.92
N ILE A 636 -29.83 21.02 27.17
CA ILE A 636 -28.93 20.22 26.32
C ILE A 636 -29.73 19.08 25.69
N GLY A 637 -29.54 18.83 24.40
CA GLY A 637 -30.15 17.70 23.70
C GLY A 637 -29.10 16.75 23.15
N VAL A 638 -29.48 15.50 22.95
CA VAL A 638 -28.65 14.49 22.26
C VAL A 638 -29.46 13.91 21.11
N ASN A 639 -28.92 14.02 19.90
CA ASN A 639 -29.45 13.33 18.72
C ASN A 639 -28.61 12.09 18.45
N VAL A 640 -29.25 10.99 18.08
CA VAL A 640 -28.65 9.68 17.88
C VAL A 640 -28.98 9.14 16.48
N ARG A 641 -28.02 8.47 15.84
CA ARG A 641 -28.22 7.71 14.60
C ARG A 641 -27.60 6.32 14.75
N LYS A 642 -28.44 5.29 14.62
CA LYS A 642 -27.98 3.90 14.54
C LYS A 642 -27.15 3.66 13.26
N PRO A 643 -26.30 2.62 13.21
CA PRO A 643 -25.46 2.34 12.04
C PRO A 643 -26.23 2.23 10.72
N ASP A 644 -27.41 1.61 10.76
CA ASP A 644 -28.33 1.38 9.64
C ASP A 644 -29.41 2.46 9.51
N GLY A 645 -29.40 3.46 10.38
CA GLY A 645 -30.40 4.52 10.43
C GLY A 645 -30.19 5.57 9.34
N SER A 646 -31.25 5.88 8.58
CA SER A 646 -31.20 6.91 7.53
C SER A 646 -31.34 8.35 8.04
N LYS A 647 -31.65 8.56 9.33
CA LYS A 647 -31.89 9.87 9.96
C LYS A 647 -31.46 9.87 11.42
N PHE A 648 -31.08 11.05 11.93
CA PHE A 648 -30.91 11.28 13.36
C PHE A 648 -32.25 11.48 14.06
N GLN A 649 -32.35 11.02 15.30
CA GLN A 649 -33.52 11.21 16.18
C GLN A 649 -33.07 11.70 17.55
N PRO A 650 -33.86 12.51 18.27
CA PRO A 650 -33.53 12.84 19.65
C PRO A 650 -33.58 11.58 20.53
N THR A 651 -32.73 11.54 21.55
CA THR A 651 -32.85 10.60 22.66
C THR A 651 -34.20 10.73 23.37
N GLU A 652 -34.63 9.72 24.12
CA GLU A 652 -35.94 9.73 24.79
C GLU A 652 -36.05 10.82 25.86
N THR A 653 -34.93 11.14 26.54
CA THR A 653 -34.88 12.21 27.54
C THR A 653 -33.63 13.08 27.34
N ASP A 654 -33.78 14.38 27.59
CA ASP A 654 -32.63 15.30 27.58
C ASP A 654 -31.77 15.09 28.86
N PRO A 655 -30.43 15.19 28.78
CA PRO A 655 -29.53 14.94 29.91
C PRO A 655 -29.81 15.75 31.19
N ASP A 656 -30.32 16.96 31.03
CA ASP A 656 -30.58 17.90 32.12
C ASP A 656 -32.07 18.00 32.48
N LYS A 657 -32.94 17.20 31.85
CA LYS A 657 -34.39 17.22 32.07
C LYS A 657 -34.71 16.97 33.54
N GLY A 658 -35.54 17.85 34.12
CA GLY A 658 -36.01 17.72 35.51
C GLY A 658 -35.01 18.16 36.58
N THR A 659 -33.76 18.46 36.21
CA THR A 659 -32.74 18.99 37.13
C THR A 659 -32.94 20.49 37.38
N THR A 660 -32.41 21.02 38.49
CA THR A 660 -32.47 22.48 38.79
C THR A 660 -31.83 23.31 37.67
N GLU A 661 -30.76 22.77 37.08
CA GLU A 661 -30.07 23.34 35.91
C GLU A 661 -31.00 23.41 34.70
N GLY A 662 -31.63 22.28 34.32
CA GLY A 662 -32.51 22.22 33.15
C GLY A 662 -33.80 23.02 33.28
N LYS A 663 -34.26 23.32 34.51
CA LYS A 663 -35.45 24.15 34.77
C LYS A 663 -35.20 25.65 34.62
N ASN A 664 -33.95 26.12 34.77
CA ASN A 664 -33.59 27.54 34.82
C ASN A 664 -33.13 28.14 33.48
N TRP A 665 -33.50 27.54 32.34
CA TRP A 665 -33.19 28.10 31.00
C TRP A 665 -33.70 29.56 30.84
N LEU A 666 -34.77 29.92 31.54
CA LEU A 666 -35.36 31.25 31.48
C LEU A 666 -34.65 32.25 32.41
N ARG A 667 -33.88 33.15 31.79
CA ARG A 667 -33.89 34.60 32.09
C ARG A 667 -33.07 35.19 33.25
N LYS A 668 -32.03 34.55 33.78
CA LYS A 668 -31.03 35.29 34.58
C LYS A 668 -29.62 35.11 33.99
N ASN A 669 -29.15 36.13 33.27
CA ASN A 669 -27.74 36.37 32.90
C ASN A 669 -27.19 35.81 31.58
N GLY A 670 -28.03 35.40 30.61
CA GLY A 670 -27.52 35.05 29.28
C GLY A 670 -26.61 33.81 29.24
N ASN A 671 -26.71 32.92 30.23
CA ASN A 671 -25.88 31.72 30.31
C ASN A 671 -26.25 30.75 29.16
N HIS A 672 -25.24 30.17 28.52
CA HIS A 672 -25.40 29.30 27.35
C HIS A 672 -24.83 27.92 27.69
N PRO A 673 -25.60 26.82 27.51
CA PRO A 673 -25.10 25.50 27.77
C PRO A 673 -24.30 25.01 26.56
N TYR A 674 -23.07 24.57 26.80
CA TYR A 674 -22.15 23.98 25.83
C TYR A 674 -21.85 22.58 26.30
N GLY A 675 -22.09 21.58 25.46
CA GLY A 675 -21.90 20.17 25.81
C GLY A 675 -20.72 19.55 25.07
N ASN A 676 -19.93 18.74 25.77
CA ASN A 676 -18.98 17.81 25.17
C ASN A 676 -19.36 16.37 25.57
N ILE A 677 -19.19 15.42 24.65
CA ILE A 677 -19.66 14.04 24.78
C ILE A 677 -18.52 13.05 24.59
N ARG A 678 -18.46 12.03 25.44
CA ARG A 678 -17.61 10.85 25.22
C ARG A 678 -18.38 9.57 25.45
N ILE A 679 -18.05 8.51 24.71
CA ILE A 679 -18.64 7.19 24.89
C ILE A 679 -17.55 6.20 25.26
N ASP A 680 -17.76 5.46 26.34
CA ASP A 680 -16.78 4.48 26.82
C ASP A 680 -16.89 3.12 26.10
N THR A 681 -15.96 2.23 26.40
CA THR A 681 -15.89 0.87 25.83
C THR A 681 -17.09 -0.01 26.19
N LYS A 682 -17.97 0.44 27.09
CA LYS A 682 -19.22 -0.22 27.50
C LYS A 682 -20.46 0.49 26.94
N ASN A 683 -20.29 1.37 25.96
CA ASN A 683 -21.34 2.20 25.37
C ASN A 683 -22.04 3.11 26.40
N THR A 684 -21.37 3.44 27.50
CA THR A 684 -21.86 4.45 28.45
C THR A 684 -21.66 5.83 27.84
N ILE A 685 -22.71 6.64 27.81
CA ILE A 685 -22.66 8.02 27.32
C ILE A 685 -22.25 8.93 28.48
N HIS A 686 -21.23 9.74 28.28
CA HIS A 686 -20.70 10.71 29.25
C HIS A 686 -20.83 12.11 28.64
N ILE A 687 -21.53 13.01 29.32
CA ILE A 687 -21.69 14.39 28.87
C ILE A 687 -21.26 15.33 29.97
N VAL A 688 -20.40 16.28 29.63
CA VAL A 688 -20.13 17.44 30.46
C VAL A 688 -20.74 18.67 29.80
N TYR A 689 -21.39 19.53 30.57
CA TYR A 689 -21.88 20.80 30.06
C TYR A 689 -21.91 21.89 31.12
N ARG A 690 -21.93 23.14 30.65
CA ARG A 690 -22.01 24.33 31.51
C ARG A 690 -23.46 24.64 31.92
N GLN A 691 -23.76 24.78 33.22
CA GLN A 691 -24.96 25.48 33.73
C GLN A 691 -24.90 25.74 35.26
N ALA A 692 -25.41 26.88 35.74
CA ALA A 692 -25.00 27.50 37.02
C ALA A 692 -25.90 27.29 38.26
N LEU A 693 -25.18 27.23 39.40
CA LEU A 693 -25.48 27.21 40.84
C LEU A 693 -26.05 25.91 41.46
N PRO A 694 -25.37 25.34 42.49
CA PRO A 694 -24.10 25.81 43.08
C PRO A 694 -22.87 25.50 42.23
N GLU A 695 -22.90 24.45 41.40
CA GLU A 695 -21.82 24.12 40.48
C GLU A 695 -21.97 24.84 39.13
N PHE A 696 -20.86 25.14 38.47
CA PHE A 696 -20.80 25.85 37.18
C PHE A 696 -20.80 24.88 35.99
N VAL A 697 -20.30 23.67 36.22
CA VAL A 697 -20.16 22.59 35.24
C VAL A 697 -20.80 21.33 35.81
N SER A 698 -21.56 20.66 34.95
CA SER A 698 -22.34 19.48 35.28
C SER A 698 -21.92 18.30 34.43
N TYR A 699 -22.05 17.13 35.02
CA TYR A 699 -21.79 15.86 34.38
C TYR A 699 -23.06 15.00 34.39
N ARG A 700 -23.33 14.35 33.26
CA ARG A 700 -24.42 13.38 33.10
C ARG A 700 -23.87 12.11 32.45
N GLN A 701 -24.40 10.98 32.90
CA GLN A 701 -24.11 9.68 32.34
C GLN A 701 -25.40 8.93 32.02
N SER A 702 -25.36 8.15 30.95
CA SER A 702 -26.43 7.23 30.57
C SER A 702 -25.83 5.89 30.18
N THR A 703 -26.34 4.80 30.77
CA THR A 703 -25.94 3.42 30.45
C THR A 703 -26.97 2.68 29.59
N ASP A 704 -28.01 3.36 29.12
CA ASP A 704 -29.16 2.76 28.43
C ASP A 704 -29.51 3.44 27.10
N GLY A 705 -28.51 4.10 26.48
CA GLY A 705 -28.67 4.76 25.18
C GLY A 705 -29.38 6.12 25.23
N GLY A 706 -29.41 6.77 26.40
CA GLY A 706 -29.95 8.11 26.60
C GLY A 706 -31.42 8.11 27.05
N LYS A 707 -31.89 7.01 27.63
CA LYS A 707 -33.24 6.93 28.18
C LYS A 707 -33.29 7.48 29.59
N THR A 708 -32.29 7.17 30.41
CA THR A 708 -32.15 7.68 31.77
C THR A 708 -30.78 8.32 31.98
N TRP A 709 -30.75 9.37 32.80
CA TRP A 709 -29.55 10.14 33.08
C TRP A 709 -29.28 10.24 34.58
N LYS A 710 -28.06 9.92 34.98
CA LYS A 710 -27.53 10.11 36.34
C LYS A 710 -26.42 11.16 36.29
N GLY A 711 -26.34 12.05 37.27
CA GLY A 711 -25.34 13.12 37.24
C GLY A 711 -24.93 13.69 38.58
N THR A 712 -23.95 14.56 38.52
CA THR A 712 -23.43 15.38 39.62
C THR A 712 -22.87 16.69 39.04
N GLY A 713 -22.66 17.70 39.88
CA GLY A 713 -21.77 18.81 39.54
C GLY A 713 -20.30 18.39 39.56
N VAL A 714 -19.47 19.14 38.82
CA VAL A 714 -18.02 18.93 38.72
C VAL A 714 -17.27 19.89 39.64
N PHE A 715 -17.54 21.19 39.53
CA PHE A 715 -16.94 22.25 40.37
C PHE A 715 -17.81 23.53 40.37
N GLY A 716 -17.65 24.40 41.38
CA GLY A 716 -18.39 25.67 41.54
C GLY A 716 -17.52 26.85 42.00
N GLY A 717 -17.99 28.10 41.79
CA GLY A 717 -17.30 29.36 42.16
C GLY A 717 -17.89 30.62 41.50
N GLU A 718 -17.68 31.81 42.09
CA GLU A 718 -18.36 33.08 41.73
C GLU A 718 -17.85 33.81 40.47
N GLN A 719 -16.79 33.33 39.81
CA GLN A 719 -16.20 34.05 38.67
C GLN A 719 -16.56 33.37 37.34
N TRP A 720 -16.89 34.18 36.33
CA TRP A 720 -17.14 33.73 34.97
C TRP A 720 -15.84 33.16 34.38
N GLN A 721 -15.76 31.84 34.16
CA GLN A 721 -14.49 31.17 33.86
C GLN A 721 -14.30 30.70 32.41
N GLY A 722 -15.18 30.99 31.45
CA GLY A 722 -14.99 30.65 30.02
C GLY A 722 -16.18 29.92 29.38
N GLU A 723 -16.04 29.46 28.14
CA GLU A 723 -17.19 28.94 27.35
C GLU A 723 -17.61 27.51 27.70
N THR A 724 -16.69 26.52 27.74
CA THR A 724 -17.04 25.11 28.01
C THR A 724 -15.90 24.29 28.61
N SER A 725 -16.25 23.20 29.29
CA SER A 725 -15.32 22.16 29.77
C SER A 725 -15.32 20.98 28.81
N ASP A 726 -14.20 20.27 28.73
CA ASP A 726 -14.07 19.04 27.93
C ASP A 726 -13.96 17.80 28.82
N ILE A 727 -14.30 16.64 28.27
CA ILE A 727 -14.37 15.37 28.99
C ILE A 727 -13.54 14.30 28.28
N GLY A 728 -12.82 13.49 29.07
CA GLY A 728 -12.04 12.35 28.61
C GLY A 728 -12.41 11.11 29.40
N VAL A 729 -12.47 9.97 28.73
CA VAL A 729 -12.79 8.68 29.36
C VAL A 729 -11.76 7.65 28.93
N THR A 730 -11.08 7.02 29.89
CA THR A 730 -10.07 6.00 29.58
C THR A 730 -10.73 4.69 29.17
N ALA A 731 -9.96 3.78 28.59
CA ALA A 731 -10.47 2.45 28.21
C ALA A 731 -11.05 1.64 29.40
N SER A 732 -10.63 1.91 30.64
CA SER A 732 -11.18 1.30 31.86
C SER A 732 -12.46 2.00 32.37
N GLY A 733 -12.86 3.10 31.71
CA GLY A 733 -14.01 3.92 32.06
C GLY A 733 -13.74 4.93 33.19
N LYS A 734 -12.49 5.35 33.43
CA LYS A 734 -12.22 6.49 34.34
C LYS A 734 -12.56 7.79 33.64
N VAL A 735 -13.35 8.62 34.31
CA VAL A 735 -13.87 9.88 33.76
C VAL A 735 -13.07 11.05 34.29
N TYR A 736 -12.56 11.88 33.38
CA TYR A 736 -11.83 13.10 33.66
C TYR A 736 -12.50 14.29 32.99
N VAL A 737 -12.54 15.42 33.68
CA VAL A 737 -13.05 16.70 33.15
C VAL A 737 -11.97 17.74 33.27
N VAL A 738 -11.71 18.48 32.17
CA VAL A 738 -10.87 19.67 32.18
C VAL A 738 -11.74 20.93 32.26
N SER A 739 -11.46 21.76 33.25
CA SER A 739 -12.09 23.07 33.43
C SER A 739 -11.56 24.08 32.41
N GLN A 740 -12.26 25.20 32.27
CA GLN A 740 -11.89 26.27 31.35
C GLN A 740 -10.55 26.94 31.67
N ILE A 741 -10.07 26.80 32.90
CA ILE A 741 -8.79 27.35 33.38
C ILE A 741 -7.67 26.29 33.46
N GLY A 742 -7.92 25.09 32.93
CA GLY A 742 -6.94 24.00 32.79
C GLY A 742 -6.75 23.11 34.03
N GLU A 743 -7.66 23.20 35.01
CA GLU A 743 -7.72 22.24 36.13
C GLU A 743 -8.44 20.96 35.76
N ILE A 744 -7.94 19.83 36.26
CA ILE A 744 -8.44 18.48 35.98
C ILE A 744 -9.15 17.93 37.20
N TYR A 745 -10.31 17.34 36.95
CA TYR A 745 -11.16 16.67 37.93
C TYR A 745 -11.40 15.24 37.49
N TYR A 746 -11.45 14.29 38.43
CA TYR A 746 -11.79 12.90 38.16
C TYR A 746 -13.04 12.50 38.93
N LEU A 747 -13.86 11.62 38.35
CA LEU A 747 -15.04 11.08 39.01
C LEU A 747 -14.67 9.91 39.91
N ASP A 748 -14.88 10.04 41.22
CA ASP A 748 -14.89 8.91 42.13
C ASP A 748 -16.21 8.13 41.95
N LYS A 749 -16.11 6.90 41.43
CA LYS A 749 -17.28 6.05 41.16
C LYS A 749 -18.00 5.60 42.44
N THR A 750 -17.31 5.59 43.58
CA THR A 750 -17.88 5.15 44.86
C THR A 750 -18.81 6.21 45.43
N THR A 751 -18.33 7.46 45.48
CA THR A 751 -19.11 8.60 46.00
C THR A 751 -19.95 9.27 44.92
N PHE A 752 -19.67 8.99 43.64
CA PHE A 752 -20.26 9.63 42.47
C PHE A 752 -20.08 11.16 42.48
N LYS A 753 -18.90 11.61 42.94
CA LYS A 753 -18.51 13.02 43.03
C LYS A 753 -17.17 13.26 42.33
N PHE A 754 -16.98 14.47 41.83
CA PHE A 754 -15.71 14.87 41.26
C PHE A 754 -14.73 15.35 42.34
N SER A 755 -13.47 14.96 42.16
CA SER A 755 -12.35 15.41 42.99
C SER A 755 -11.29 16.03 42.10
N LYS A 756 -10.64 17.10 42.57
CA LYS A 756 -9.57 17.78 41.84
C LYS A 756 -8.31 16.91 41.80
N LEU A 757 -7.77 16.68 40.61
CA LEU A 757 -6.51 15.97 40.38
C LEU A 757 -5.31 16.93 40.39
N GLY A 758 -5.46 18.12 39.78
CA GLY A 758 -4.37 19.08 39.65
C GLY A 758 -4.63 20.10 38.53
N LYS A 759 -3.63 20.92 38.21
CA LYS A 759 -3.68 21.87 37.10
C LYS A 759 -2.72 21.39 35.99
N ALA A 760 -3.25 21.18 34.79
CA ALA A 760 -2.49 20.68 33.66
C ALA A 760 -1.87 21.83 32.84
N ILE A 761 -2.65 22.88 32.60
CA ILE A 761 -2.24 24.06 31.81
C ILE A 761 -2.84 25.34 32.40
N THR A 762 -2.28 26.49 32.04
CA THR A 762 -2.83 27.81 32.32
C THR A 762 -3.55 28.35 31.10
N SER A 763 -4.85 28.59 31.25
CA SER A 763 -5.70 29.08 30.18
C SER A 763 -6.62 30.20 30.64
N GLU A 764 -6.96 31.07 29.69
CA GLU A 764 -7.88 32.19 29.88
C GLU A 764 -9.12 32.02 28.99
N ASN A 765 -10.27 32.52 29.46
CA ASN A 765 -11.53 32.71 28.72
C ASN A 765 -11.86 31.65 27.65
N ARG A 766 -11.41 31.88 26.40
CA ARG A 766 -11.73 31.10 25.20
C ARG A 766 -10.57 30.31 24.62
N GLU A 767 -9.48 30.13 25.37
CA GLU A 767 -8.40 29.23 24.96
C GLU A 767 -8.82 27.75 24.94
N LEU A 768 -9.97 27.42 25.55
CA LEU A 768 -10.70 26.14 25.47
C LEU A 768 -9.78 24.91 25.61
N PRO A 769 -9.31 24.61 26.83
CA PRO A 769 -8.64 23.35 27.12
C PRO A 769 -9.45 22.13 26.66
N THR A 770 -8.77 21.18 26.02
CA THR A 770 -9.32 19.90 25.58
C THR A 770 -8.49 18.75 26.16
N ILE A 771 -9.11 17.58 26.35
CA ILE A 771 -8.47 16.42 26.94
C ILE A 771 -8.60 15.19 26.04
N SER A 772 -7.47 14.52 25.82
CA SER A 772 -7.38 13.21 25.15
C SER A 772 -6.86 12.17 26.12
N THR A 773 -7.51 11.01 26.19
CA THR A 773 -7.22 9.94 27.15
C THR A 773 -6.79 8.66 26.45
N GLY A 774 -5.72 8.04 26.96
CA GLY A 774 -5.27 6.71 26.55
C GLY A 774 -5.62 5.67 27.61
N ASN A 775 -4.60 4.95 28.09
CA ASN A 775 -4.72 4.13 29.29
C ASN A 775 -4.87 4.98 30.55
N ASP A 776 -5.11 4.34 31.69
CA ASP A 776 -5.35 5.02 32.97
C ASP A 776 -4.23 5.96 33.45
N ASN A 777 -3.04 5.82 32.89
CA ASN A 777 -1.84 6.57 33.27
C ASN A 777 -1.35 7.50 32.16
N LEU A 778 -2.14 7.69 31.08
CA LEU A 778 -1.75 8.51 29.93
C LEU A 778 -2.92 9.39 29.49
N MET A 779 -2.75 10.70 29.62
CA MET A 779 -3.65 11.70 29.04
C MET A 779 -2.88 12.93 28.60
N CYS A 780 -3.40 13.63 27.60
CA CYS A 780 -2.87 14.91 27.14
C CYS A 780 -3.94 15.97 27.28
N VAL A 781 -3.56 17.11 27.85
CA VAL A 781 -4.40 18.30 27.91
C VAL A 781 -3.77 19.35 27.01
N SER A 782 -4.53 19.88 26.06
CA SER A 782 -4.06 20.89 25.09
C SER A 782 -5.01 22.08 25.04
N SER A 783 -4.55 23.24 24.56
CA SER A 783 -5.39 24.42 24.36
C SER A 783 -4.93 25.26 23.16
N PHE A 784 -5.65 26.37 22.93
CA PHE A 784 -5.21 27.43 22.02
C PHE A 784 -3.80 27.95 22.35
N GLY A 785 -3.12 28.51 21.34
CA GLY A 785 -1.74 28.96 21.45
C GLY A 785 -0.72 27.81 21.35
N GLY A 786 -1.18 26.61 20.99
CA GLY A 786 -0.36 25.41 20.94
C GLY A 786 0.07 24.86 22.30
N LYS A 787 -0.55 25.27 23.42
CA LYS A 787 -0.13 24.82 24.76
C LYS A 787 -0.56 23.37 24.98
N TYR A 788 0.26 22.58 25.68
CA TYR A 788 -0.12 21.25 26.14
C TYR A 788 0.64 20.80 27.38
N SER A 789 0.08 19.83 28.09
CA SER A 789 0.75 19.07 29.16
C SER A 789 0.33 17.60 29.09
N ILE A 790 1.23 16.71 29.49
CA ILE A 790 1.03 15.27 29.45
C ILE A 790 1.01 14.74 30.87
N TYR A 791 -0.03 14.00 31.22
CA TYR A 791 -0.03 13.21 32.44
C TYR A 791 0.57 11.84 32.13
N PHE A 792 1.67 11.53 32.80
CA PHE A 792 2.33 10.22 32.71
C PHE A 792 2.96 9.85 34.04
N GLY A 793 2.75 8.61 34.49
CA GLY A 793 3.35 8.10 35.73
C GLY A 793 2.89 8.86 36.99
N GLY A 794 1.61 9.25 37.05
CA GLY A 794 1.00 9.86 38.24
C GLY A 794 1.09 11.39 38.34
N LYS A 795 1.76 12.06 37.38
CA LYS A 795 1.97 13.51 37.40
C LYS A 795 1.85 14.14 36.01
N PHE A 796 1.50 15.41 35.96
CA PHE A 796 1.60 16.23 34.75
C PHE A 796 3.05 16.66 34.49
N THR A 797 3.44 16.74 33.23
CA THR A 797 4.64 17.47 32.81
C THR A 797 4.45 18.97 33.07
N SER A 798 5.54 19.74 33.01
CA SER A 798 5.42 21.18 32.84
C SER A 798 4.59 21.50 31.59
N GLU A 799 3.94 22.65 31.56
CA GLU A 799 3.30 23.17 30.35
C GLU A 799 4.34 23.31 29.24
N GLN A 800 4.00 22.81 28.06
CA GLN A 800 4.81 22.81 26.86
C GLN A 800 4.07 23.55 25.75
N LYS A 801 4.81 23.93 24.71
CA LYS A 801 4.24 24.61 23.53
C LYS A 801 4.55 23.82 22.28
N PHE A 802 3.54 23.65 21.43
CA PHE A 802 3.70 23.12 20.09
C PHE A 802 4.65 24.05 19.32
N PRO A 803 5.61 23.51 18.56
CA PRO A 803 6.56 24.35 17.86
C PRO A 803 5.87 25.07 16.70
N SER A 804 6.12 26.38 16.60
CA SER A 804 5.75 27.20 15.45
C SER A 804 6.82 27.02 14.36
N TYR A 805 6.40 26.62 13.17
CA TYR A 805 7.30 26.29 12.06
C TYR A 805 7.51 27.47 11.11
N LEU A 806 6.46 28.25 10.88
CA LEU A 806 6.47 29.48 10.09
C LEU A 806 6.87 30.70 10.93
N ASN A 807 7.19 30.50 12.21
CA ASN A 807 7.40 31.56 13.21
C ASN A 807 6.19 32.50 13.33
N LYS A 808 4.98 31.93 13.27
CA LYS A 808 3.69 32.62 13.34
C LYS A 808 2.87 32.17 14.55
N PRO A 809 1.84 32.94 14.95
CA PRO A 809 0.89 32.52 15.96
C PRO A 809 0.31 31.12 15.70
N LEU A 810 0.13 30.36 16.78
CA LEU A 810 -0.48 29.03 16.78
C LEU A 810 -1.92 29.11 17.31
N GLY A 811 -2.82 28.36 16.68
CA GLY A 811 -4.22 28.27 17.09
C GLY A 811 -4.50 27.11 18.02
N PHE A 812 -5.62 26.43 17.78
CA PHE A 812 -6.01 25.26 18.56
C PHE A 812 -5.08 24.08 18.29
N LEU A 813 -4.58 23.48 19.38
CA LEU A 813 -3.90 22.18 19.34
C LEU A 813 -4.89 21.07 19.72
N LYS A 814 -5.11 20.14 18.82
CA LYS A 814 -5.85 18.89 19.06
C LYS A 814 -4.90 17.72 19.15
N THR A 815 -5.22 16.74 20.00
CA THR A 815 -4.33 15.60 20.23
C THR A 815 -5.04 14.27 20.08
N ALA A 816 -4.33 13.28 19.54
CA ALA A 816 -4.75 11.89 19.49
C ALA A 816 -3.70 11.02 20.18
N ILE A 817 -4.17 9.96 20.84
CA ILE A 817 -3.31 9.01 21.56
C ILE A 817 -3.41 7.66 20.85
N THR A 818 -2.27 7.13 20.41
CA THR A 818 -2.15 5.74 19.96
C THR A 818 -1.65 4.88 21.12
N SER A 819 -1.45 3.56 20.92
CA SER A 819 -1.03 2.64 21.99
C SER A 819 0.21 3.07 22.76
N ASN A 820 1.12 3.85 22.16
CA ASN A 820 2.38 4.27 22.77
C ASN A 820 2.84 5.68 22.37
N GLN A 821 2.00 6.49 21.72
CA GLN A 821 2.39 7.82 21.24
C GLN A 821 1.29 8.85 21.44
N ILE A 822 1.70 10.10 21.62
CA ILE A 822 0.79 11.25 21.59
C ILE A 822 1.11 12.07 20.35
N TRP A 823 0.10 12.34 19.54
CA TRP A 823 0.21 13.18 18.36
C TRP A 823 -0.59 14.45 18.53
N GLY A 824 -0.05 15.57 18.07
CA GLY A 824 -0.68 16.87 18.10
C GLY A 824 -0.81 17.47 16.71
N VAL A 825 -1.97 18.04 16.39
CA VAL A 825 -2.20 18.85 15.19
C VAL A 825 -2.57 20.27 15.58
N SER A 826 -1.89 21.26 15.00
CA SER A 826 -2.14 22.68 15.25
C SER A 826 -2.20 23.46 13.94
N GLU A 827 -3.02 24.50 13.91
CA GLU A 827 -2.96 25.54 12.89
C GLU A 827 -1.91 26.59 13.24
N GLU A 828 -1.33 27.21 12.21
CA GLU A 828 -0.32 28.26 12.28
C GLU A 828 -0.55 29.32 11.19
N GLY A 829 -0.58 30.61 11.54
CA GLY A 829 -0.88 31.69 10.57
C GLY A 829 -0.79 33.12 11.12
N GLU A 830 -0.78 34.11 10.21
CA GLU A 830 -0.71 35.56 10.55
C GLU A 830 -1.95 36.08 11.29
N HIS A 831 -3.08 35.40 11.11
CA HIS A 831 -4.40 35.85 11.55
C HIS A 831 -5.16 34.75 12.28
N ILE A 832 -4.45 33.99 13.13
CA ILE A 832 -5.10 33.05 14.05
C ILE A 832 -6.00 33.83 15.01
N ASP A 833 -7.30 33.52 14.97
CA ASP A 833 -8.33 34.12 15.80
C ASP A 833 -9.22 33.00 16.33
N ILE A 834 -9.53 33.06 17.62
CA ILE A 834 -10.34 32.06 18.33
C ILE A 834 -11.78 32.00 17.79
N GLU A 835 -12.29 33.12 17.28
CA GLU A 835 -13.70 33.31 16.94
C GLU A 835 -13.99 33.45 15.45
N ILE A 836 -13.00 33.84 14.65
CA ILE A 836 -13.19 34.22 13.24
C ILE A 836 -12.19 33.47 12.38
N MET A 837 -12.64 32.99 11.22
CA MET A 837 -11.72 32.42 10.23
C MET A 837 -11.07 33.57 9.43
N LYS A 838 -10.00 34.16 9.95
CA LYS A 838 -9.26 35.23 9.25
C LYS A 838 -8.11 34.62 8.45
N GLY A 839 -8.24 34.62 7.12
CA GLY A 839 -7.12 34.35 6.22
C GLY A 839 -6.68 32.88 6.07
N SER A 840 -5.52 32.71 5.44
CA SER A 840 -4.93 31.41 5.09
C SER A 840 -3.95 30.94 6.17
N SER A 841 -4.34 29.92 6.93
CA SER A 841 -3.48 29.25 7.91
C SER A 841 -2.95 27.92 7.37
N SER A 842 -1.94 27.36 8.03
CA SER A 842 -1.32 26.08 7.70
C SER A 842 -1.52 25.10 8.84
N ILE A 843 -1.87 23.86 8.52
CA ILE A 843 -2.05 22.78 9.48
C ILE A 843 -0.76 21.97 9.59
N PHE A 844 -0.33 21.73 10.81
CA PHE A 844 0.91 21.05 11.14
C PHE A 844 0.67 19.92 12.15
N LEU A 845 1.25 18.74 11.89
CA LEU A 845 1.16 17.55 12.73
C LEU A 845 2.52 17.24 13.35
N LYS A 846 2.58 16.88 14.64
CA LYS A 846 3.82 16.47 15.30
C LYS A 846 3.56 15.41 16.36
N LYS A 847 4.50 14.47 16.52
CA LYS A 847 4.57 13.58 17.69
C LYS A 847 5.03 14.36 18.93
N LEU A 848 4.23 14.36 19.98
CA LEU A 848 4.49 15.05 21.26
C LEU A 848 5.15 14.13 22.30
N MET A 849 4.87 12.81 22.24
CA MET A 849 5.45 11.78 23.09
C MET A 849 5.56 10.46 22.34
#